data_AF-A0A9P1GA35-F1
#
_entry.id   AF-A0A9P1GA35-F1
#
_cell.length_a   1.000
_cell.length_b   1.000
_cell.length_c   1.000
_cell.angle_alpha   90.00
_cell.angle_beta   90.00
_cell.angle_gamma   90.00
#
_symmetry.space_group_name_H-M   'P 1'
#
loop_
_entity.id
_entity.type
_entity.pdbx_description
1 polymer ?
#
loop_
_entity_poly.entity_id
_entity_poly.type
_entity_poly.pdbx_seq_one_letter_code
_entity_poly.pdbx_strand_id
1 'polypeptide(L)'
;MHTLSFQKHRILISVEAESDTDDLEAHSSDEAAQIWALVCIKAIRVYHSMLQVPAGIKRQLKFWQQITGKSLHGEAFIFDIEHVIPLACPVDVQQFGASRFRSLVAPLEPEQGPRLLGNLESEGLRQDWVGESPPSRVLRAPRPFIQKVLNGTFSAILLPHLPNKKRSGSSGLTMNWQLCGFTSEDVPVLPGHASTFPDADSNLVLDTNVLDEAIDFLQAYAATILTDVEDADFENVEYLALQRCVGVFQRLLQGMDPSAFVRSAREMTGKGNAFWYSSRRPYQVAFLVKAVTMANLLRTAGSMQEVLQSAAGILLPEVLQAPFKHMLETCRHCTPHESTISRWKLLLDGAFMLFQRRTNTEIPRGSGSGAIRYLMADASTQHGRDFEHIMVASVKASDVCLLFRTACSLLDTWHAVEDDDAPALQIEEELMVKVECQDAPELDADHLQDDGFDVVVDEAPLERFWSLQAFNHGSGQKPAQQQASEESGPRLEYINETIESPEFWAQLLALDKLFTVVRDLFDWVESCPCHYKRQAPTDNPAIKRRWQACPLRGRRLPEISCGRFFDILNRLCLANAARLFLELPDSLAEDCRAACLLDFEHGRGHLTFQLTLKMACFLEPPLLLFGLAHHDPEMPDLQKDVLQRCMSSQCQHPLVQKLKEQKLHEEAELFIEGEDLKLLENLEFFTASFRFAWGTERKVEGGHAQVNMYASGRRNRTEATDSLALRLSEIKRILSSSDVTAFLECVQVARSPQKLVSQLGLARHPSCRLAKNGWDPIYRKTVYHADPLSLYNRDPP
;
A
#
# COMPACT_ATOMS: atom_id res chain seq x y z
N MET A 1 -36.79 39.74 -11.20
CA MET A 1 -37.88 40.34 -10.42
C MET A 1 -37.77 39.99 -8.92
N HIS A 2 -37.61 40.90 -7.94
CA HIS A 2 -37.94 42.34 -7.94
C HIS A 2 -39.46 42.47 -8.19
N THR A 3 -40.27 43.21 -7.43
CA THR A 3 -41.03 44.23 -8.17
C THR A 3 -40.09 45.41 -8.22
N LEU A 4 -39.15 45.29 -9.15
CA LEU A 4 -38.88 46.40 -10.04
C LEU A 4 -40.26 46.76 -10.52
N SER A 5 -40.61 48.03 -10.38
CA SER A 5 -41.68 48.67 -11.12
C SER A 5 -41.47 48.39 -12.61
N PHE A 6 -41.91 47.19 -12.99
CA PHE A 6 -41.91 46.54 -14.29
C PHE A 6 -42.86 45.31 -14.21
N GLN A 7 -44.06 45.56 -13.64
CA GLN A 7 -45.32 44.85 -13.97
C GLN A 7 -45.61 43.46 -13.34
N LYS A 8 -45.75 43.40 -12.01
CA LYS A 8 -46.70 42.54 -11.23
C LYS A 8 -46.89 41.05 -11.61
N HIS A 9 -46.02 40.10 -11.20
CA HIS A 9 -46.30 38.63 -11.22
C HIS A 9 -45.82 37.89 -9.94
N ARG A 10 -46.46 36.75 -9.56
CA ARG A 10 -46.16 35.95 -8.33
C ARG A 10 -45.94 34.46 -8.58
N ILE A 11 -45.27 33.78 -7.63
CA ILE A 11 -44.82 32.37 -7.72
C ILE A 11 -45.26 31.58 -6.46
N LEU A 12 -45.80 30.37 -6.64
CA LEU A 12 -46.15 29.37 -5.59
C LEU A 12 -45.13 28.22 -5.55
N ILE A 13 -45.31 27.16 -4.75
CA ILE A 13 -44.41 25.99 -4.72
C ILE A 13 -45.15 24.65 -4.93
N SER A 14 -44.59 23.71 -5.72
CA SER A 14 -45.18 22.36 -5.94
C SER A 14 -44.20 21.17 -5.94
N VAL A 15 -44.69 20.02 -5.46
CA VAL A 15 -44.01 18.71 -5.33
C VAL A 15 -44.36 17.77 -6.48
N GLU A 16 -43.44 16.89 -6.88
CA GLU A 16 -43.71 15.67 -7.68
C GLU A 16 -43.18 14.45 -6.91
N ALA A 17 -43.69 13.25 -7.24
CA ALA A 17 -43.76 12.07 -6.36
C ALA A 17 -42.40 11.46 -5.90
N GLU A 18 -42.51 10.56 -4.91
CA GLU A 18 -41.42 9.99 -4.13
C GLU A 18 -40.64 8.90 -4.87
N SER A 19 -39.32 8.80 -4.60
CA SER A 19 -38.52 7.59 -4.85
C SER A 19 -37.44 7.43 -3.77
N ASP A 20 -37.76 6.65 -2.73
CA ASP A 20 -36.95 5.49 -2.27
C ASP A 20 -37.19 5.16 -0.78
N THR A 21 -38.08 4.20 -0.54
CA THR A 21 -37.99 3.28 0.62
C THR A 21 -38.32 1.86 0.16
N ASP A 22 -37.52 0.88 0.59
CA ASP A 22 -37.69 -0.55 0.32
C ASP A 22 -38.91 -1.14 1.07
N ASP A 23 -40.12 -0.75 0.68
CA ASP A 23 -41.36 -1.49 0.99
C ASP A 23 -41.92 -2.10 -0.29
N LEU A 24 -42.18 -3.41 -0.27
CA LEU A 24 -42.45 -4.24 -1.45
C LEU A 24 -43.89 -4.12 -2.00
N GLU A 25 -44.62 -3.07 -1.63
CA GLU A 25 -45.97 -2.75 -2.11
C GLU A 25 -46.09 -1.26 -2.51
N ALA A 26 -45.19 -0.82 -3.40
CA ALA A 26 -45.31 0.47 -4.07
C ALA A 26 -46.52 0.47 -5.03
N HIS A 27 -47.70 0.81 -4.51
CA HIS A 27 -48.81 1.27 -5.34
C HIS A 27 -48.35 2.45 -6.19
N SER A 28 -48.67 2.46 -7.48
CA SER A 28 -48.54 3.65 -8.32
C SER A 28 -49.60 4.67 -7.89
N SER A 29 -49.31 5.47 -6.87
CA SER A 29 -50.15 6.61 -6.54
C SER A 29 -49.97 7.67 -7.65
N ASP A 30 -51.00 7.82 -8.48
CA ASP A 30 -51.19 8.96 -9.39
C ASP A 30 -51.47 10.25 -8.59
N GLU A 31 -50.69 10.51 -7.55
CA GLU A 31 -50.77 11.73 -6.76
C GLU A 31 -50.28 12.90 -7.62
N ALA A 32 -51.25 13.66 -8.12
CA ALA A 32 -51.02 14.86 -8.91
C ALA A 32 -50.08 15.81 -8.16
N ALA A 33 -49.25 16.53 -8.89
CA ALA A 33 -48.33 17.50 -8.29
C ALA A 33 -49.12 18.52 -7.45
N GLN A 34 -48.78 18.67 -6.16
CA GLN A 34 -49.57 19.48 -5.22
C GLN A 34 -48.88 20.78 -4.86
N ILE A 35 -49.65 21.83 -4.58
CA ILE A 35 -49.19 23.13 -4.08
C ILE A 35 -49.36 23.15 -2.56
N TRP A 36 -48.27 23.48 -1.83
CA TRP A 36 -48.24 23.43 -0.36
C TRP A 36 -48.26 24.80 0.31
N ALA A 37 -47.80 25.84 -0.38
CA ALA A 37 -47.63 27.18 0.20
C ALA A 37 -47.55 28.27 -0.87
N LEU A 38 -47.91 29.49 -0.46
CA LEU A 38 -47.53 30.72 -1.14
C LEU A 38 -46.30 31.33 -0.44
N VAL A 39 -45.29 31.73 -1.22
CA VAL A 39 -44.05 32.33 -0.69
C VAL A 39 -43.80 33.72 -1.29
N CYS A 40 -43.29 34.64 -0.49
CA CYS A 40 -42.69 35.88 -0.97
C CYS A 40 -41.18 35.66 -1.10
N ILE A 41 -40.61 35.97 -2.26
CA ILE A 41 -39.18 35.80 -2.56
C ILE A 41 -38.54 37.18 -2.60
N LYS A 42 -37.61 37.44 -1.68
CA LYS A 42 -36.93 38.73 -1.49
C LYS A 42 -35.89 38.99 -2.57
N ALA A 43 -35.06 37.99 -2.83
CA ALA A 43 -33.90 38.08 -3.70
C ALA A 43 -33.60 36.72 -4.34
N ILE A 44 -32.90 36.75 -5.48
CA ILE A 44 -32.29 35.57 -6.09
C ILE A 44 -30.79 35.85 -6.24
N ARG A 45 -29.97 34.99 -5.65
CA ARG A 45 -28.50 35.08 -5.70
C ARG A 45 -27.91 33.90 -6.45
N VAL A 46 -26.84 34.11 -7.21
CA VAL A 46 -26.05 33.02 -7.80
C VAL A 46 -25.22 32.37 -6.71
N TYR A 47 -25.25 31.05 -6.61
CA TYR A 47 -24.32 30.31 -5.78
C TYR A 47 -22.94 30.25 -6.45
N HIS A 48 -21.90 30.61 -5.71
CA HIS A 48 -20.50 30.37 -6.08
C HIS A 48 -19.73 29.77 -4.90
N SER A 49 -18.62 29.11 -5.18
CA SER A 49 -17.81 28.36 -4.20
C SER A 49 -17.19 29.21 -3.08
N MET A 50 -17.14 30.54 -3.25
CA MET A 50 -16.69 31.50 -2.23
C MET A 50 -17.85 32.12 -1.45
N LEU A 51 -19.11 31.87 -1.84
CA LEU A 51 -20.27 32.43 -1.15
C LEU A 51 -20.48 31.72 0.19
N GLN A 52 -20.31 32.45 1.30
CA GLN A 52 -20.69 31.95 2.60
C GLN A 52 -22.22 31.75 2.64
N VAL A 53 -22.64 30.50 2.80
CA VAL A 53 -24.06 30.11 2.74
C VAL A 53 -24.53 29.48 4.06
N PRO A 54 -25.79 29.73 4.50
CA PRO A 54 -26.34 29.11 5.71
C PRO A 54 -26.34 27.58 5.64
N ALA A 55 -26.29 26.91 6.79
CA ALA A 55 -26.29 25.44 6.87
C ALA A 55 -27.48 24.78 6.14
N GLY A 56 -28.65 25.44 6.09
CA GLY A 56 -29.79 24.99 5.30
C GLY A 56 -29.52 24.97 3.79
N ILE A 57 -28.80 25.97 3.27
CA ILE A 57 -28.39 26.02 1.86
C ILE A 57 -27.28 25.03 1.56
N LYS A 58 -26.30 24.84 2.46
CA LYS A 58 -25.25 23.81 2.31
C LYS A 58 -25.82 22.40 2.14
N ARG A 59 -26.86 22.06 2.91
CA ARG A 59 -27.57 20.77 2.79
C ARG A 59 -28.27 20.62 1.45
N GLN A 60 -28.92 21.68 0.96
CA GLN A 60 -29.58 21.69 -0.35
C GLN A 60 -28.56 21.61 -1.50
N LEU A 61 -27.44 22.34 -1.40
CA LEU A 61 -26.33 22.29 -2.35
C LEU A 61 -25.75 20.86 -2.43
N LYS A 62 -25.43 20.25 -1.28
CA LYS A 62 -24.92 18.88 -1.22
C LYS A 62 -25.89 17.88 -1.86
N PHE A 63 -27.19 17.99 -1.59
CA PHE A 63 -28.23 17.19 -2.24
C PHE A 63 -28.24 17.36 -3.77
N TRP A 64 -28.22 18.60 -4.28
CA TRP A 64 -28.26 18.83 -5.73
C TRP A 64 -26.96 18.43 -6.43
N GLN A 65 -25.79 18.65 -5.82
CA GLN A 65 -24.51 18.12 -6.32
C GLN A 65 -24.53 16.58 -6.37
N GLN A 66 -25.10 15.94 -5.35
CA GLN A 66 -25.27 14.49 -5.28
C GLN A 66 -26.29 13.92 -6.30
N ILE A 67 -27.19 14.73 -6.86
CA ILE A 67 -28.10 14.36 -7.96
C ILE A 67 -27.47 14.63 -9.33
N THR A 68 -26.79 15.76 -9.46
CA THR A 68 -26.28 16.26 -10.75
C THR A 68 -24.90 15.72 -11.11
N GLY A 69 -24.15 15.19 -10.14
CA GLY A 69 -22.83 14.61 -10.33
C GLY A 69 -21.73 15.62 -10.64
N LYS A 70 -21.97 16.92 -10.44
CA LYS A 70 -21.01 18.00 -10.72
C LYS A 70 -21.10 19.16 -9.72
N SER A 71 -20.09 20.03 -9.77
CA SER A 71 -20.16 21.34 -9.12
C SER A 71 -21.35 22.15 -9.66
N LEU A 72 -21.90 23.01 -8.80
CA LEU A 72 -23.00 23.94 -9.13
C LEU A 72 -22.57 25.41 -9.04
N HIS A 73 -21.26 25.67 -9.02
CA HIS A 73 -20.69 27.01 -9.08
C HIS A 73 -21.21 27.73 -10.33
N GLY A 74 -21.87 28.89 -10.17
CA GLY A 74 -22.48 29.64 -11.29
C GLY A 74 -23.74 29.00 -11.89
N GLU A 75 -24.08 27.76 -11.51
CA GLU A 75 -25.19 26.97 -12.06
C GLU A 75 -26.26 26.63 -11.00
N ALA A 76 -26.22 27.24 -9.82
CA ALA A 76 -27.28 27.16 -8.81
C ALA A 76 -27.68 28.52 -8.28
N PHE A 77 -28.94 28.64 -7.87
CA PHE A 77 -29.57 29.90 -7.53
C PHE A 77 -30.31 29.77 -6.19
N ILE A 78 -30.05 30.72 -5.30
CA ILE A 78 -30.59 30.79 -3.95
C ILE A 78 -31.74 31.80 -3.97
N PHE A 79 -32.95 31.31 -3.70
CA PHE A 79 -34.17 32.10 -3.56
C PHE A 79 -34.35 32.41 -2.08
N ASP A 80 -34.09 33.64 -1.67
CA ASP A 80 -34.27 34.09 -0.29
C ASP A 80 -35.76 34.35 -0.02
N ILE A 81 -36.32 33.72 1.01
CA ILE A 81 -37.75 33.74 1.32
C ILE A 81 -38.03 34.73 2.45
N GLU A 82 -38.96 35.64 2.22
CA GLU A 82 -39.34 36.70 3.17
C GLU A 82 -40.59 36.31 3.98
N HIS A 83 -41.58 35.73 3.31
CA HIS A 83 -42.86 35.34 3.90
C HIS A 83 -43.30 33.98 3.36
N VAL A 84 -43.99 33.21 4.20
CA VAL A 84 -44.57 31.91 3.86
C VAL A 84 -45.99 31.88 4.39
N ILE A 85 -46.96 31.57 3.54
CA ILE A 85 -48.32 31.21 3.94
C ILE A 85 -48.50 29.72 3.61
N PRO A 86 -48.47 28.81 4.60
CA PRO A 86 -48.86 27.43 4.39
C PRO A 86 -50.35 27.36 4.02
N LEU A 87 -50.72 26.50 3.08
CA LEU A 87 -52.12 26.18 2.82
C LEU A 87 -52.60 25.16 3.85
N ALA A 88 -53.85 25.26 4.32
CA ALA A 88 -54.41 24.32 5.30
C ALA A 88 -54.46 22.87 4.74
N CYS A 89 -54.76 22.75 3.44
CA CYS A 89 -54.66 21.53 2.65
C CYS A 89 -53.81 21.78 1.39
N PRO A 90 -52.94 20.85 0.97
CA PRO A 90 -52.29 20.93 -0.34
C PRO A 90 -53.33 20.97 -1.46
N VAL A 91 -53.07 21.78 -2.49
CA VAL A 91 -54.00 21.97 -3.62
C VAL A 91 -53.41 21.39 -4.90
N ASP A 92 -54.12 20.45 -5.51
CA ASP A 92 -53.65 19.77 -6.72
C ASP A 92 -53.48 20.73 -7.92
N VAL A 93 -52.35 20.57 -8.62
CA VAL A 93 -52.10 21.17 -9.93
C VAL A 93 -52.76 20.29 -10.98
N GLN A 94 -53.88 20.77 -11.53
CA GLN A 94 -54.44 20.19 -12.76
C GLN A 94 -53.42 20.37 -13.91
N GLN A 95 -53.35 19.40 -14.82
CA GLN A 95 -52.34 19.39 -15.88
C GLN A 95 -52.93 19.13 -17.26
N PHE A 96 -52.91 20.14 -18.13
CA PHE A 96 -52.97 19.97 -19.58
C PHE A 96 -51.57 19.59 -20.16
N GLY A 97 -51.13 18.36 -19.84
CA GLY A 97 -50.08 17.64 -20.56
C GLY A 97 -48.67 17.65 -19.93
N ALA A 98 -48.12 16.44 -19.74
CA ALA A 98 -46.83 16.14 -19.08
C ALA A 98 -45.55 16.70 -19.75
N SER A 99 -45.67 17.49 -20.82
CA SER A 99 -44.53 18.15 -21.48
C SER A 99 -44.20 19.51 -20.86
N ARG A 100 -45.19 20.23 -20.30
CA ARG A 100 -45.02 21.61 -19.81
C ARG A 100 -44.51 21.72 -18.37
N PHE A 101 -44.66 20.67 -17.57
CA PHE A 101 -44.33 20.71 -16.13
C PHE A 101 -42.87 20.39 -15.78
N ARG A 102 -42.00 20.17 -16.78
CA ARG A 102 -40.65 19.63 -16.58
C ARG A 102 -39.63 20.60 -15.98
N SER A 103 -39.88 21.91 -16.01
CA SER A 103 -38.97 22.93 -15.47
C SER A 103 -39.13 23.08 -13.95
N LEU A 104 -38.04 23.40 -13.24
CA LEU A 104 -38.11 23.78 -11.81
C LEU A 104 -38.92 25.07 -11.57
N VAL A 105 -39.24 25.81 -12.62
CA VAL A 105 -40.24 26.90 -12.59
C VAL A 105 -41.22 26.71 -13.74
N ALA A 106 -42.50 26.54 -13.44
CA ALA A 106 -43.56 26.32 -14.41
C ALA A 106 -44.65 27.41 -14.30
N PRO A 107 -45.41 27.71 -15.38
CA PRO A 107 -46.60 28.54 -15.27
C PRO A 107 -47.73 27.73 -14.60
N LEU A 108 -48.62 28.42 -13.89
CA LEU A 108 -49.90 27.86 -13.50
C LEU A 108 -50.91 27.96 -14.65
N GLU A 109 -51.94 27.12 -14.60
CA GLU A 109 -53.08 27.24 -15.49
C GLU A 109 -53.97 28.44 -15.08
N PRO A 110 -54.69 29.09 -16.02
CA PRO A 110 -55.37 30.36 -15.77
C PRO A 110 -56.35 30.37 -14.58
N GLU A 111 -56.95 29.23 -14.26
CA GLU A 111 -57.94 29.09 -13.16
C GLU A 111 -57.31 28.69 -11.81
N GLN A 112 -56.08 28.17 -11.80
CA GLN A 112 -55.42 27.69 -10.58
C GLN A 112 -55.02 28.84 -9.67
N GLY A 113 -54.46 29.92 -10.23
CA GLY A 113 -54.14 31.13 -9.49
C GLY A 113 -55.34 31.75 -8.77
N PRO A 114 -56.45 32.03 -9.49
CA PRO A 114 -57.71 32.46 -8.88
C PRO A 114 -58.24 31.50 -7.82
N ARG A 115 -58.24 30.18 -8.07
CA ARG A 115 -58.69 29.18 -7.09
C ARG A 115 -57.88 29.22 -5.79
N LEU A 116 -56.56 29.33 -5.89
CA LEU A 116 -55.67 29.42 -4.74
C LEU A 116 -55.87 30.71 -3.94
N LEU A 117 -56.11 31.83 -4.62
CA LEU A 117 -56.44 33.09 -3.95
C LEU A 117 -57.80 33.01 -3.25
N GLY A 118 -58.81 32.41 -3.89
CA GLY A 118 -60.12 32.18 -3.29
C GLY A 118 -60.08 31.25 -2.06
N ASN A 119 -59.23 30.20 -2.08
CA ASN A 119 -58.99 29.35 -0.92
C ASN A 119 -58.32 30.14 0.23
N LEU A 120 -57.29 30.95 -0.06
CA LEU A 120 -56.62 31.79 0.94
C LEU A 120 -57.58 32.84 1.56
N GLU A 121 -58.51 33.35 0.77
CA GLU A 121 -59.55 34.28 1.24
C GLU A 121 -60.60 33.57 2.11
N SER A 122 -61.07 32.38 1.70
CA SER A 122 -62.06 31.61 2.47
C SER A 122 -61.51 31.04 3.77
N GLU A 123 -60.20 30.71 3.81
CA GLU A 123 -59.48 30.29 5.02
C GLU A 123 -59.04 31.47 5.91
N GLY A 124 -59.20 32.73 5.46
CA GLY A 124 -58.76 33.92 6.20
C GLY A 124 -57.23 34.06 6.31
N LEU A 125 -56.47 33.37 5.47
CA LEU A 125 -55.00 33.33 5.47
C LEU A 125 -54.34 34.39 4.57
N ARG A 126 -55.13 35.18 3.85
CA ARG A 126 -54.64 36.25 2.97
C ARG A 126 -53.97 37.37 3.79
N GLN A 127 -52.70 37.65 3.49
CA GLN A 127 -51.92 38.74 4.08
C GLN A 127 -51.76 39.90 3.09
N ASP A 128 -51.42 41.11 3.58
CA ASP A 128 -51.38 42.33 2.77
C ASP A 128 -50.42 42.28 1.56
N TRP A 129 -49.32 41.53 1.67
CA TRP A 129 -48.38 41.31 0.55
C TRP A 129 -48.99 40.42 -0.57
N VAL A 130 -50.06 39.67 -0.27
CA VAL A 130 -50.88 38.93 -1.23
C VAL A 130 -51.92 39.87 -1.84
N GLY A 131 -51.46 40.81 -2.67
CA GLY A 131 -52.32 41.77 -3.38
C GLY A 131 -53.35 41.13 -4.33
N GLU A 132 -53.95 41.91 -5.21
CA GLU A 132 -55.16 41.46 -5.95
C GLU A 132 -54.91 40.51 -7.13
N SER A 133 -53.77 40.60 -7.82
CA SER A 133 -53.47 39.72 -8.98
C SER A 133 -53.25 38.26 -8.56
N PRO A 134 -53.97 37.26 -9.09
CA PRO A 134 -53.74 35.86 -8.76
C PRO A 134 -52.30 35.43 -9.12
N PRO A 135 -51.69 34.49 -8.37
CA PRO A 135 -50.37 33.96 -8.70
C PRO A 135 -50.42 33.14 -9.99
N SER A 136 -49.36 33.23 -10.81
CA SER A 136 -49.36 32.71 -12.19
C SER A 136 -48.24 31.72 -12.49
N ARG A 137 -47.39 31.42 -11.50
CA ARG A 137 -46.21 30.56 -11.62
C ARG A 137 -46.07 29.64 -10.40
N VAL A 138 -45.30 28.57 -10.54
CA VAL A 138 -44.95 27.63 -9.48
C VAL A 138 -43.47 27.25 -9.55
N LEU A 139 -42.83 27.14 -8.39
CA LEU A 139 -41.44 26.81 -8.13
C LEU A 139 -41.39 25.38 -7.57
N ARG A 140 -40.63 24.49 -8.18
CA ARG A 140 -40.59 23.09 -7.79
C ARG A 140 -39.38 22.81 -6.91
N ALA A 141 -39.60 22.14 -5.79
CA ALA A 141 -38.56 21.74 -4.85
C ALA A 141 -38.88 20.36 -4.23
N PRO A 142 -37.88 19.60 -3.77
CA PRO A 142 -38.09 18.37 -3.02
C PRO A 142 -38.99 18.60 -1.80
N ARG A 143 -39.95 17.69 -1.55
CA ARG A 143 -40.87 17.72 -0.40
C ARG A 143 -40.18 18.02 0.95
N PRO A 144 -38.99 17.45 1.27
CA PRO A 144 -38.29 17.77 2.52
C PRO A 144 -37.84 19.23 2.62
N PHE A 145 -37.49 19.89 1.51
CA PHE A 145 -37.06 21.29 1.54
C PHE A 145 -38.26 22.21 1.79
N ILE A 146 -39.40 21.88 1.19
CA ILE A 146 -40.66 22.60 1.36
C ILE A 146 -41.13 22.50 2.81
N GLN A 147 -41.12 21.30 3.41
CA GLN A 147 -41.42 21.12 4.83
C GLN A 147 -40.48 21.93 5.74
N LYS A 148 -39.19 22.04 5.40
CA LYS A 148 -38.24 22.87 6.15
C LYS A 148 -38.47 24.37 5.98
N VAL A 149 -38.97 24.83 4.84
CA VAL A 149 -39.43 26.22 4.62
C VAL A 149 -40.71 26.50 5.41
N LEU A 150 -41.70 25.61 5.34
CA LEU A 150 -42.97 25.74 6.07
C LEU A 150 -42.76 25.80 7.59
N ASN A 151 -41.81 25.01 8.11
CA ASN A 151 -41.44 25.00 9.52
C ASN A 151 -40.45 26.13 9.90
N GLY A 152 -40.25 27.14 9.04
CA GLY A 152 -39.32 28.26 9.27
C GLY A 152 -37.84 27.87 9.43
N THR A 153 -37.48 26.60 9.19
CA THR A 153 -36.11 26.08 9.37
C THR A 153 -35.19 26.50 8.22
N PHE A 154 -35.73 26.65 7.01
CA PHE A 154 -35.03 27.16 5.83
C PHE A 154 -35.60 28.53 5.46
N SER A 155 -34.77 29.56 5.56
CA SER A 155 -35.07 30.93 5.08
C SER A 155 -34.83 31.11 3.57
N ALA A 156 -34.33 30.09 2.88
CA ALA A 156 -34.05 30.13 1.45
C ALA A 156 -34.06 28.73 0.81
N ILE A 157 -34.38 28.66 -0.48
CA ILE A 157 -34.29 27.44 -1.29
C ILE A 157 -33.16 27.59 -2.31
N LEU A 158 -32.31 26.57 -2.47
CA LEU A 158 -31.35 26.50 -3.57
C LEU A 158 -31.88 25.55 -4.65
N LEU A 159 -31.84 25.98 -5.91
CA LEU A 159 -32.18 25.16 -7.08
C LEU A 159 -31.09 25.25 -8.16
N PRO A 160 -30.79 24.16 -8.88
CA PRO A 160 -29.86 24.18 -10.01
C PRO A 160 -30.53 24.75 -11.28
N HIS A 161 -29.71 25.35 -12.14
CA HIS A 161 -30.02 25.69 -13.53
C HIS A 161 -28.93 25.06 -14.40
N LEU A 162 -29.19 23.85 -14.91
CA LEU A 162 -28.27 23.14 -15.79
C LEU A 162 -28.70 23.31 -17.24
N PRO A 163 -28.12 24.26 -18.01
CA PRO A 163 -28.51 24.48 -19.40
C PRO A 163 -28.25 23.22 -20.23
N ASN A 164 -29.27 22.76 -20.94
CA ASN A 164 -29.25 21.47 -21.63
C ASN A 164 -28.40 21.52 -22.92
N LYS A 165 -27.07 21.45 -22.77
CA LYS A 165 -26.09 21.57 -23.88
C LYS A 165 -26.13 20.41 -24.89
N LYS A 166 -26.97 19.37 -24.72
CA LYS A 166 -27.11 18.24 -25.66
C LYS A 166 -28.59 17.89 -25.90
N ARG A 167 -28.96 17.60 -27.15
CA ARG A 167 -30.36 17.48 -27.65
C ARG A 167 -31.20 16.30 -27.12
N SER A 168 -30.71 15.48 -26.20
CA SER A 168 -31.41 14.26 -25.74
C SER A 168 -31.10 13.95 -24.27
N GLY A 169 -31.88 14.54 -23.37
CA GLY A 169 -31.78 14.37 -21.92
C GLY A 169 -32.82 15.25 -21.22
N SER A 170 -33.30 14.84 -20.05
CA SER A 170 -34.45 15.45 -19.38
C SER A 170 -34.26 16.95 -19.11
N SER A 171 -35.24 17.76 -19.52
CA SER A 171 -35.33 19.20 -19.24
C SER A 171 -35.72 19.51 -17.79
N GLY A 172 -35.35 18.63 -16.84
CA GLY A 172 -35.82 18.60 -15.46
C GLY A 172 -35.25 19.71 -14.57
N LEU A 173 -34.00 20.10 -14.84
CA LEU A 173 -33.20 20.97 -13.99
C LEU A 173 -32.80 22.28 -14.69
N THR A 174 -33.52 22.66 -15.75
CA THR A 174 -33.40 23.99 -16.37
C THR A 174 -34.39 24.94 -15.75
N MET A 175 -33.94 26.00 -15.08
CA MET A 175 -34.82 27.12 -14.74
C MET A 175 -35.17 27.95 -15.99
N ASN A 176 -36.44 28.32 -16.12
CA ASN A 176 -36.89 29.28 -17.14
C ASN A 176 -36.93 30.70 -16.55
N TRP A 177 -35.92 31.51 -16.85
CA TRP A 177 -35.73 32.86 -16.31
C TRP A 177 -36.87 33.84 -16.65
N GLN A 178 -37.51 33.70 -17.81
CA GLN A 178 -38.67 34.49 -18.19
C GLN A 178 -39.86 34.19 -17.25
N LEU A 179 -40.02 32.94 -16.82
CA LEU A 179 -41.00 32.54 -15.79
C LEU A 179 -40.59 32.93 -14.35
N CYS A 180 -39.35 33.34 -14.12
CA CYS A 180 -38.93 34.04 -12.90
C CYS A 180 -39.13 35.56 -13.00
N GLY A 181 -39.50 36.11 -14.17
CA GLY A 181 -39.62 37.55 -14.38
C GLY A 181 -38.26 38.24 -14.54
N PHE A 182 -37.34 37.61 -15.26
CA PHE A 182 -36.07 38.19 -15.68
C PHE A 182 -36.00 38.10 -17.20
N THR A 183 -35.54 39.16 -17.88
CA THR A 183 -35.07 39.01 -19.25
C THR A 183 -33.74 38.23 -19.25
N SER A 184 -33.23 37.86 -20.42
CA SER A 184 -31.91 37.23 -20.53
C SER A 184 -30.76 38.12 -20.04
N GLU A 185 -30.98 39.44 -19.99
CA GLU A 185 -29.99 40.43 -19.54
C GLU A 185 -30.08 40.69 -18.02
N ASP A 186 -31.25 40.45 -17.40
CA ASP A 186 -31.46 40.62 -15.95
C ASP A 186 -31.05 39.39 -15.12
N VAL A 187 -30.73 38.25 -15.75
CA VAL A 187 -30.39 37.01 -15.01
C VAL A 187 -29.20 37.30 -14.10
N PRO A 188 -29.26 37.01 -12.79
CA PRO A 188 -28.13 37.20 -11.90
C PRO A 188 -26.90 36.48 -12.46
N VAL A 189 -25.86 37.26 -12.80
CA VAL A 189 -24.59 36.74 -13.30
C VAL A 189 -23.65 36.43 -12.15
N LEU A 190 -22.76 35.48 -12.37
CA LEU A 190 -21.66 35.16 -11.48
C LEU A 190 -20.76 36.41 -11.33
N PRO A 191 -20.39 36.84 -10.10
CA PRO A 191 -19.50 38.00 -9.91
C PRO A 191 -18.18 37.85 -10.69
N GLY A 192 -17.62 38.95 -11.18
CA GLY A 192 -16.44 38.92 -12.06
C GLY A 192 -15.26 38.15 -11.47
N HIS A 193 -14.96 38.36 -10.18
CA HIS A 193 -13.91 37.65 -9.46
C HIS A 193 -14.17 36.12 -9.33
N ALA A 194 -15.43 35.70 -9.31
CA ALA A 194 -15.80 34.29 -9.25
C ALA A 194 -15.78 33.61 -10.63
N SER A 195 -15.89 34.37 -11.73
CA SER A 195 -15.92 33.83 -13.10
C SER A 195 -14.63 33.13 -13.56
N THR A 196 -13.51 33.37 -12.86
CA THR A 196 -12.20 32.75 -13.09
C THR A 196 -11.99 31.45 -12.29
N PHE A 197 -13.03 30.93 -11.61
CA PHE A 197 -12.92 29.67 -10.87
C PHE A 197 -12.61 28.52 -11.85
N PRO A 198 -11.56 27.71 -11.61
CA PRO A 198 -11.11 26.72 -12.59
C PRO A 198 -12.14 25.59 -12.76
N ASP A 199 -12.73 25.51 -13.95
CA ASP A 199 -13.55 24.35 -14.38
C ASP A 199 -12.70 23.08 -14.28
N ALA A 200 -13.15 22.12 -13.46
CA ALA A 200 -12.40 20.92 -13.14
C ALA A 200 -13.29 19.66 -13.10
N ASP A 201 -13.20 18.85 -14.15
CA ASP A 201 -13.52 17.43 -14.08
C ASP A 201 -12.61 16.77 -13.02
N SER A 202 -13.15 16.29 -11.89
CA SER A 202 -12.35 15.53 -10.91
C SER A 202 -13.16 14.57 -10.04
N ASN A 203 -12.53 13.42 -9.73
CA ASN A 203 -13.12 12.20 -9.16
C ASN A 203 -12.11 11.55 -8.17
N LEU A 204 -12.10 11.82 -6.85
CA LEU A 204 -11.15 11.16 -5.90
C LEU A 204 -11.50 11.34 -4.39
N VAL A 205 -11.56 10.31 -3.51
CA VAL A 205 -12.47 10.24 -2.30
C VAL A 205 -11.87 9.93 -0.85
N LEU A 206 -12.25 10.64 0.26
CA LEU A 206 -11.54 10.63 1.60
C LEU A 206 -12.08 11.20 3.03
N ASP A 207 -13.37 11.27 3.45
CA ASP A 207 -13.97 11.75 4.81
C ASP A 207 -14.17 13.31 5.20
N THR A 208 -15.39 13.92 5.19
CA THR A 208 -15.68 15.39 4.92
C THR A 208 -15.43 16.52 5.95
N ASN A 209 -15.82 16.40 7.22
CA ASN A 209 -16.24 17.59 8.01
C ASN A 209 -15.15 18.64 8.27
N VAL A 210 -13.90 18.20 8.40
CA VAL A 210 -12.71 19.06 8.59
C VAL A 210 -12.57 20.07 7.45
N LEU A 211 -12.88 19.65 6.23
CA LEU A 211 -12.76 20.47 5.05
C LEU A 211 -13.93 21.43 4.92
N ASP A 212 -15.14 21.04 5.32
CA ASP A 212 -16.28 21.98 5.39
C ASP A 212 -15.97 23.12 6.37
N GLU A 213 -15.42 22.84 7.55
CA GLU A 213 -15.00 23.87 8.52
C GLU A 213 -13.84 24.74 8.01
N ALA A 214 -12.85 24.14 7.33
CA ALA A 214 -11.75 24.90 6.71
C ALA A 214 -12.24 25.79 5.55
N ILE A 215 -13.16 25.28 4.72
CA ILE A 215 -13.82 26.06 3.65
C ILE A 215 -14.63 27.20 4.26
N ASP A 216 -15.39 26.94 5.33
CA ASP A 216 -16.19 27.96 6.03
C ASP A 216 -15.32 29.07 6.64
N PHE A 217 -14.19 28.70 7.24
CA PHE A 217 -13.19 29.64 7.74
C PHE A 217 -12.59 30.49 6.61
N LEU A 218 -12.18 29.86 5.51
CA LEU A 218 -11.59 30.56 4.35
C LEU A 218 -12.61 31.45 3.62
N GLN A 219 -13.88 31.03 3.54
CA GLN A 219 -14.99 31.83 3.01
C GLN A 219 -15.28 33.03 3.93
N ALA A 220 -15.32 32.83 5.25
CA ALA A 220 -15.52 33.91 6.21
C ALA A 220 -14.36 34.92 6.17
N TYR A 221 -13.11 34.44 6.08
CA TYR A 221 -11.93 35.28 5.94
C TYR A 221 -11.94 36.06 4.61
N ALA A 222 -12.22 35.40 3.49
CA ALA A 222 -12.36 36.05 2.18
C ALA A 222 -13.50 37.09 2.16
N ALA A 223 -14.57 36.90 2.95
CA ALA A 223 -15.65 37.88 3.10
C ALA A 223 -15.29 39.08 4.00
N THR A 224 -14.15 39.04 4.72
CA THR A 224 -13.61 40.20 5.46
C THR A 224 -12.62 41.04 4.64
N ILE A 225 -12.19 40.54 3.48
CA ILE A 225 -11.37 41.31 2.52
C ILE A 225 -12.31 42.23 1.72
N LEU A 226 -12.14 43.55 1.88
CA LEU A 226 -13.03 44.57 1.35
C LEU A 226 -12.79 44.83 -0.15
N THR A 227 -13.38 43.99 -1.01
CA THR A 227 -13.25 44.07 -2.48
C THR A 227 -13.82 45.33 -3.17
N ASP A 228 -14.26 46.34 -2.41
CA ASP A 228 -14.78 47.63 -2.88
C ASP A 228 -13.71 48.76 -2.91
N VAL A 229 -12.42 48.47 -2.66
CA VAL A 229 -11.34 49.46 -2.70
C VAL A 229 -10.69 49.51 -4.09
N GLU A 230 -10.50 50.72 -4.65
CA GLU A 230 -10.02 50.93 -6.04
C GLU A 230 -8.57 50.48 -6.29
N ASP A 231 -7.75 50.26 -5.24
CA ASP A 231 -6.39 49.70 -5.31
C ASP A 231 -6.37 48.15 -5.34
N ALA A 232 -7.20 47.56 -6.21
CA ALA A 232 -7.59 46.15 -6.14
C ALA A 232 -6.51 45.11 -6.50
N ASP A 233 -5.30 45.49 -6.93
CA ASP A 233 -4.32 44.52 -7.46
C ASP A 233 -3.73 43.58 -6.40
N PHE A 234 -3.45 44.06 -5.19
CA PHE A 234 -2.85 43.22 -4.14
C PHE A 234 -3.89 42.32 -3.46
N GLU A 235 -5.07 42.86 -3.16
CA GLU A 235 -6.17 42.10 -2.56
C GLU A 235 -6.74 41.05 -3.52
N ASN A 236 -6.72 41.28 -4.84
CA ASN A 236 -7.05 40.24 -5.81
C ASN A 236 -6.07 39.05 -5.77
N VAL A 237 -4.78 39.26 -5.53
CA VAL A 237 -3.81 38.14 -5.44
C VAL A 237 -4.10 37.26 -4.23
N GLU A 238 -4.39 37.88 -3.06
CA GLU A 238 -4.77 37.14 -1.86
C GLU A 238 -6.14 36.46 -2.00
N TYR A 239 -7.14 37.15 -2.55
CA TYR A 239 -8.45 36.57 -2.86
C TYR A 239 -8.34 35.39 -3.83
N LEU A 240 -7.56 35.50 -4.91
CA LEU A 240 -7.31 34.41 -5.87
C LEU A 240 -6.52 33.26 -5.24
N ALA A 241 -5.62 33.52 -4.29
CA ALA A 241 -4.93 32.49 -3.53
C ALA A 241 -5.90 31.74 -2.60
N LEU A 242 -6.76 32.46 -1.87
CA LEU A 242 -7.84 31.88 -1.04
C LEU A 242 -8.85 31.09 -1.90
N GLN A 243 -9.23 31.61 -3.07
CA GLN A 243 -10.10 30.94 -4.04
C GLN A 243 -9.47 29.65 -4.58
N ARG A 244 -8.16 29.64 -4.84
CA ARG A 244 -7.41 28.41 -5.16
C ARG A 244 -7.37 27.45 -3.99
N CYS A 245 -7.14 27.91 -2.76
CA CYS A 245 -7.16 27.08 -1.55
C CYS A 245 -8.54 26.46 -1.31
N VAL A 246 -9.62 27.25 -1.35
CA VAL A 246 -11.01 26.77 -1.27
C VAL A 246 -11.31 25.79 -2.42
N GLY A 247 -10.82 26.03 -3.63
CA GLY A 247 -10.93 25.08 -4.74
C GLY A 247 -10.13 23.78 -4.54
N VAL A 248 -8.96 23.81 -3.90
CA VAL A 248 -8.22 22.61 -3.48
C VAL A 248 -9.00 21.86 -2.40
N PHE A 249 -9.43 22.55 -1.34
CA PHE A 249 -10.18 21.95 -0.24
C PHE A 249 -11.56 21.42 -0.66
N GLN A 250 -12.25 22.06 -1.61
CA GLN A 250 -13.50 21.56 -2.18
C GLN A 250 -13.29 20.34 -3.09
N ARG A 251 -12.19 20.29 -3.86
CA ARG A 251 -11.83 19.09 -4.64
C ARG A 251 -11.48 17.92 -3.74
N LEU A 252 -10.76 18.18 -2.64
CA LEU A 252 -10.61 17.19 -1.57
C LEU A 252 -12.00 16.80 -1.02
N LEU A 253 -12.83 17.75 -0.56
CA LEU A 253 -14.14 17.55 0.09
C LEU A 253 -15.17 16.76 -0.72
N GLN A 254 -15.31 17.05 -2.03
CA GLN A 254 -16.20 16.29 -2.92
C GLN A 254 -15.74 14.84 -3.02
N GLY A 255 -14.43 14.66 -2.96
CA GLY A 255 -13.86 13.41 -2.57
C GLY A 255 -14.34 12.90 -1.23
N MET A 256 -14.22 13.70 -0.19
CA MET A 256 -14.27 13.23 1.19
C MET A 256 -15.66 12.71 1.68
N ASP A 257 -16.69 12.43 0.85
CA ASP A 257 -18.03 12.04 1.35
C ASP A 257 -18.25 10.53 1.71
N PRO A 258 -18.51 10.17 2.99
CA PRO A 258 -18.86 8.79 3.38
C PRO A 258 -20.19 8.32 2.78
N SER A 259 -21.11 9.23 2.43
CA SER A 259 -22.37 8.87 1.77
C SER A 259 -22.17 8.57 0.27
N ALA A 260 -21.10 9.09 -0.36
CA ALA A 260 -20.63 8.64 -1.67
C ALA A 260 -19.91 7.28 -1.58
N PHE A 261 -19.20 7.01 -0.48
CA PHE A 261 -18.66 5.68 -0.16
C PHE A 261 -19.77 4.62 0.05
N VAL A 262 -20.85 4.95 0.78
CA VAL A 262 -22.02 4.06 0.93
C VAL A 262 -22.80 3.89 -0.38
N ARG A 263 -22.92 4.93 -1.21
CA ARG A 263 -23.50 4.80 -2.56
C ARG A 263 -22.65 3.90 -3.44
N SER A 264 -21.34 4.14 -3.49
CA SER A 264 -20.38 3.27 -4.19
C SER A 264 -20.47 1.83 -3.68
N ALA A 265 -20.68 1.62 -2.37
CA ALA A 265 -20.85 0.29 -1.78
C ALA A 265 -22.21 -0.37 -2.11
N ARG A 266 -23.30 0.40 -2.24
CA ARG A 266 -24.60 -0.09 -2.71
C ARG A 266 -24.56 -0.42 -4.22
N GLU A 267 -23.97 0.45 -5.04
CA GLU A 267 -23.72 0.23 -6.46
C GLU A 267 -22.82 -1.01 -6.68
N MET A 268 -21.79 -1.21 -5.83
CA MET A 268 -20.93 -2.40 -5.82
C MET A 268 -21.66 -3.73 -5.50
N THR A 269 -22.92 -3.72 -5.05
CA THR A 269 -23.68 -4.95 -4.70
C THR A 269 -24.78 -5.33 -5.69
N GLY A 270 -24.92 -4.60 -6.80
CA GLY A 270 -25.81 -5.00 -7.91
C GLY A 270 -27.32 -4.95 -7.60
N LYS A 271 -27.73 -4.33 -6.50
CA LYS A 271 -29.16 -4.14 -6.14
C LYS A 271 -29.79 -2.85 -6.69
N GLY A 272 -29.02 -2.02 -7.40
CA GLY A 272 -29.55 -0.86 -8.13
C GLY A 272 -29.97 -1.26 -9.55
N ASN A 273 -31.21 -0.96 -9.93
CA ASN A 273 -31.83 -1.38 -11.21
C ASN A 273 -30.99 -1.04 -12.47
N ALA A 274 -30.68 -2.08 -13.25
CA ALA A 274 -30.53 -2.21 -14.71
C ALA A 274 -29.83 -1.14 -15.60
N PHE A 275 -29.59 0.10 -15.18
CA PHE A 275 -29.34 1.23 -16.09
C PHE A 275 -27.86 1.60 -16.32
N TRP A 276 -26.90 0.88 -15.70
CA TRP A 276 -25.50 1.31 -15.61
C TRP A 276 -24.48 0.32 -16.21
N TYR A 277 -24.80 -0.25 -17.37
CA TYR A 277 -23.96 -1.24 -18.07
C TYR A 277 -22.80 -0.65 -18.93
N SER A 278 -22.35 0.60 -18.69
CA SER A 278 -21.26 1.18 -19.48
C SER A 278 -20.16 1.85 -18.64
N SER A 279 -18.91 1.66 -19.09
CA SER A 279 -17.63 2.11 -18.54
C SER A 279 -17.14 1.46 -17.22
N ARG A 280 -15.99 0.79 -17.30
CA ARG A 280 -15.18 0.35 -16.15
C ARG A 280 -14.76 1.61 -15.37
N ARG A 281 -15.16 1.74 -14.09
CA ARG A 281 -14.89 2.95 -13.29
C ARG A 281 -13.46 2.93 -12.67
N PRO A 282 -12.66 4.01 -12.76
CA PRO A 282 -11.26 4.06 -12.31
C PRO A 282 -11.06 4.09 -10.77
N TYR A 283 -12.16 4.06 -10.02
CA TYR A 283 -12.19 4.32 -8.58
C TYR A 283 -11.59 3.22 -7.67
N GLN A 284 -11.30 2.05 -8.23
CA GLN A 284 -10.76 0.93 -7.44
C GLN A 284 -9.28 1.14 -7.07
N VAL A 285 -8.47 1.69 -8.00
CA VAL A 285 -7.03 1.94 -7.79
C VAL A 285 -6.79 3.03 -6.74
N ALA A 286 -7.59 4.09 -6.71
CA ALA A 286 -7.45 5.17 -5.73
C ALA A 286 -7.58 4.70 -4.27
N PHE A 287 -8.47 3.73 -4.00
CA PHE A 287 -8.56 3.11 -2.68
C PHE A 287 -7.29 2.32 -2.33
N LEU A 288 -6.72 1.58 -3.28
CA LEU A 288 -5.50 0.81 -3.07
C LEU A 288 -4.28 1.71 -2.81
N VAL A 289 -4.07 2.71 -3.66
CA VAL A 289 -3.00 3.70 -3.48
C VAL A 289 -3.12 4.36 -2.11
N LYS A 290 -4.33 4.79 -1.72
CA LYS A 290 -4.59 5.33 -0.38
C LYS A 290 -4.28 4.33 0.72
N ALA A 291 -4.80 3.10 0.66
CA ALA A 291 -4.62 2.10 1.71
C ALA A 291 -3.15 1.70 1.89
N VAL A 292 -2.41 1.53 0.79
CA VAL A 292 -0.97 1.19 0.79
C VAL A 292 -0.14 2.39 1.26
N THR A 293 -0.41 3.60 0.78
CA THR A 293 0.25 4.83 1.26
C THR A 293 0.04 5.02 2.76
N MET A 294 -1.19 4.85 3.25
CA MET A 294 -1.52 4.92 4.67
C MET A 294 -0.88 3.79 5.49
N ALA A 295 -0.82 2.56 4.97
CA ALA A 295 -0.15 1.45 5.66
C ALA A 295 1.38 1.60 5.71
N ASN A 296 1.97 2.27 4.70
CA ASN A 296 3.40 2.53 4.56
C ASN A 296 3.86 3.74 5.40
N LEU A 297 3.17 4.88 5.30
CA LEU A 297 3.53 6.11 6.01
C LEU A 297 3.21 6.04 7.51
N LEU A 298 2.12 5.37 7.90
CA LEU A 298 1.69 5.33 9.30
C LEU A 298 2.36 4.19 10.05
N ARG A 299 3.56 4.51 10.56
CA ARG A 299 4.30 3.69 11.53
C ARG A 299 3.41 3.40 12.74
N THR A 300 2.76 4.41 13.30
CA THR A 300 1.69 4.27 14.30
C THR A 300 0.43 5.02 13.87
N ALA A 301 -0.73 4.68 14.42
CA ALA A 301 -1.94 5.46 14.14
C ALA A 301 -1.87 6.88 14.74
N GLY A 302 -1.19 7.05 15.89
CA GLY A 302 -0.88 8.37 16.44
C GLY A 302 -0.07 9.27 15.48
N SER A 303 0.87 8.70 14.71
CA SER A 303 1.68 9.46 13.75
C SER A 303 0.89 10.04 12.56
N MET A 304 -0.40 9.69 12.37
CA MET A 304 -1.23 10.27 11.31
C MET A 304 -1.40 11.78 11.46
N GLN A 305 -1.53 12.27 12.70
CA GLN A 305 -1.62 13.70 12.95
C GLN A 305 -0.31 14.42 12.55
N GLU A 306 0.84 13.85 12.91
CA GLU A 306 2.18 14.37 12.58
C GLU A 306 2.46 14.34 11.07
N VAL A 307 2.06 13.27 10.39
CA VAL A 307 2.19 13.13 8.93
C VAL A 307 1.28 14.12 8.19
N LEU A 308 0.04 14.32 8.65
CA LEU A 308 -0.86 15.35 8.09
C LEU A 308 -0.32 16.77 8.35
N GLN A 309 0.21 17.06 9.54
CA GLN A 309 0.85 18.35 9.85
C GLN A 309 2.08 18.59 8.97
N SER A 310 2.91 17.56 8.76
CA SER A 310 4.10 17.64 7.89
C SER A 310 3.73 17.85 6.42
N ALA A 311 2.73 17.12 5.92
CA ALA A 311 2.22 17.31 4.56
C ALA A 311 1.60 18.70 4.36
N ALA A 312 0.89 19.22 5.37
CA ALA A 312 0.38 20.59 5.35
C ALA A 312 1.51 21.65 5.39
N GLY A 313 2.61 21.39 6.10
CA GLY A 313 3.81 22.23 6.07
C GLY A 313 4.45 22.37 4.68
N ILE A 314 4.26 21.36 3.82
CA ILE A 314 4.75 21.35 2.43
C ILE A 314 3.72 21.95 1.46
N LEU A 315 2.42 21.75 1.70
CA LEU A 315 1.34 22.05 0.75
C LEU A 315 0.58 23.35 1.02
N LEU A 316 0.60 23.88 2.23
CA LEU A 316 -0.15 25.08 2.62
C LEU A 316 0.78 26.29 2.79
N PRO A 317 0.37 27.50 2.36
CA PRO A 317 1.02 28.75 2.74
C PRO A 317 1.21 28.86 4.25
N GLU A 318 2.34 29.41 4.69
CA GLU A 318 2.76 29.45 6.10
C GLU A 318 1.68 29.99 7.05
N VAL A 319 0.97 31.04 6.62
CA VAL A 319 -0.16 31.66 7.36
C VAL A 319 -1.33 30.69 7.64
N LEU A 320 -1.50 29.64 6.84
CA LEU A 320 -2.56 28.62 7.00
C LEU A 320 -2.09 27.40 7.79
N GLN A 321 -0.78 27.23 8.03
CA GLN A 321 -0.24 26.05 8.71
C GLN A 321 -0.63 26.01 10.19
N ALA A 322 -0.58 27.13 10.90
CA ALA A 322 -0.96 27.20 12.30
C ALA A 322 -2.47 26.96 12.55
N PRO A 323 -3.41 27.56 11.78
CA PRO A 323 -4.83 27.20 11.83
C PRO A 323 -5.09 25.71 11.53
N PHE A 324 -4.47 25.16 10.49
CA PHE A 324 -4.61 23.74 10.13
C PHE A 324 -4.07 22.80 11.22
N LYS A 325 -2.94 23.17 11.83
CA LYS A 325 -2.38 22.44 12.98
C LYS A 325 -3.33 22.41 14.17
N HIS A 326 -3.87 23.57 14.53
CA HIS A 326 -4.84 23.70 15.63
C HIS A 326 -6.12 22.90 15.37
N MET A 327 -6.64 22.95 14.14
CA MET A 327 -7.78 22.18 13.68
C MET A 327 -7.54 20.65 13.78
N LEU A 328 -6.34 20.16 13.45
CA LEU A 328 -6.01 18.74 13.66
C LEU A 328 -5.92 18.36 15.14
N GLU A 329 -5.53 19.30 16.01
CA GLU A 329 -5.45 19.09 17.46
C GLU A 329 -6.84 19.05 18.13
N THR A 330 -7.80 19.83 17.64
CA THR A 330 -9.19 19.86 18.13
C THR A 330 -10.06 18.77 17.49
N CYS A 331 -9.93 18.50 16.19
CA CYS A 331 -10.76 17.54 15.45
C CYS A 331 -10.19 16.11 15.42
N ARG A 332 -9.72 15.61 16.59
CA ARG A 332 -9.15 14.24 16.75
C ARG A 332 -10.03 13.11 16.21
N HIS A 333 -11.34 13.31 16.19
CA HIS A 333 -12.33 12.35 15.70
C HIS A 333 -12.32 12.16 14.17
N CYS A 334 -11.64 13.04 13.42
CA CYS A 334 -11.50 12.95 11.96
C CYS A 334 -10.21 12.23 11.51
N THR A 335 -9.32 11.89 12.45
CA THR A 335 -8.18 11.02 12.16
C THR A 335 -8.64 9.55 12.13
N PRO A 336 -8.28 8.73 11.12
CA PRO A 336 -8.66 7.32 11.08
C PRO A 336 -8.22 6.59 12.35
N HIS A 337 -9.18 6.11 13.13
CA HIS A 337 -8.92 5.40 14.38
C HIS A 337 -7.96 4.21 14.18
N GLU A 338 -7.15 3.88 15.19
CA GLU A 338 -6.07 2.88 15.06
C GLU A 338 -6.57 1.52 14.55
N SER A 339 -7.77 1.13 14.99
CA SER A 339 -8.44 -0.09 14.53
C SER A 339 -8.74 -0.05 13.02
N THR A 340 -9.06 1.09 12.42
CA THR A 340 -9.27 1.24 10.97
C THR A 340 -7.97 1.01 10.20
N ILE A 341 -6.85 1.55 10.67
CA ILE A 341 -5.54 1.30 10.05
C ILE A 341 -5.14 -0.18 10.21
N SER A 342 -5.33 -0.78 11.39
CA SER A 342 -5.09 -2.22 11.59
C SER A 342 -6.01 -3.10 10.74
N ARG A 343 -7.24 -2.66 10.45
CA ARG A 343 -8.13 -3.34 9.50
C ARG A 343 -7.55 -3.24 8.09
N TRP A 344 -7.17 -2.06 7.61
CA TRP A 344 -6.58 -1.91 6.27
C TRP A 344 -5.31 -2.73 6.07
N LYS A 345 -4.44 -2.83 7.10
CA LYS A 345 -3.26 -3.70 7.05
C LYS A 345 -3.64 -5.17 6.82
N LEU A 346 -4.63 -5.68 7.56
CA LEU A 346 -5.20 -7.02 7.36
C LEU A 346 -5.91 -7.20 6.01
N LEU A 347 -6.59 -6.18 5.50
CA LEU A 347 -7.25 -6.24 4.19
C LEU A 347 -6.23 -6.38 3.05
N LEU A 348 -5.17 -5.57 3.06
CA LEU A 348 -4.13 -5.59 2.04
C LEU A 348 -3.34 -6.90 2.06
N ASP A 349 -2.91 -7.33 3.24
CA ASP A 349 -2.13 -8.54 3.40
C ASP A 349 -2.95 -9.81 3.12
N GLY A 350 -4.18 -9.89 3.64
CA GLY A 350 -5.10 -10.98 3.34
C GLY A 350 -5.49 -11.06 1.87
N ALA A 351 -5.64 -9.90 1.19
CA ALA A 351 -5.83 -9.87 -0.25
C ALA A 351 -4.60 -10.37 -1.01
N PHE A 352 -3.40 -10.04 -0.54
CA PHE A 352 -2.16 -10.51 -1.14
C PHE A 352 -1.99 -12.02 -0.98
N MET A 353 -2.33 -12.59 0.18
CA MET A 353 -2.41 -14.06 0.35
C MET A 353 -3.37 -14.71 -0.65
N LEU A 354 -4.56 -14.13 -0.84
CA LEU A 354 -5.56 -14.64 -1.80
C LEU A 354 -5.12 -14.49 -3.25
N PHE A 355 -4.46 -13.38 -3.60
CA PHE A 355 -3.90 -13.13 -4.92
C PHE A 355 -2.77 -14.12 -5.21
N GLN A 356 -1.78 -14.24 -4.33
CA GLN A 356 -0.70 -15.22 -4.47
C GLN A 356 -1.24 -16.64 -4.56
N ARG A 357 -2.27 -17.02 -3.77
CA ARG A 357 -2.94 -18.31 -3.90
C ARG A 357 -3.59 -18.50 -5.29
N ARG A 358 -4.26 -17.47 -5.80
CA ARG A 358 -4.89 -17.48 -7.13
C ARG A 358 -3.84 -17.68 -8.23
N THR A 359 -2.80 -16.85 -8.25
CA THR A 359 -1.66 -16.98 -9.18
C THR A 359 -1.04 -18.38 -9.11
N ASN A 360 -0.84 -18.92 -7.90
CA ASN A 360 -0.34 -20.29 -7.69
C ASN A 360 -1.30 -21.41 -8.13
N THR A 361 -2.61 -21.14 -8.28
CA THR A 361 -3.60 -22.08 -8.82
C THR A 361 -3.86 -21.94 -10.32
N GLU A 362 -3.59 -20.76 -10.89
CA GLU A 362 -3.74 -20.48 -12.32
C GLU A 362 -2.57 -21.04 -13.15
N ILE A 363 -1.45 -21.43 -12.50
CA ILE A 363 -0.41 -22.30 -13.11
C ILE A 363 -1.10 -23.61 -13.58
N PRO A 364 -1.19 -23.90 -14.90
CA PRO A 364 -2.20 -24.84 -15.41
C PRO A 364 -1.97 -26.31 -15.01
N ARG A 365 -2.80 -26.80 -14.07
CA ARG A 365 -2.88 -28.22 -13.72
C ARG A 365 -3.21 -29.15 -14.92
N GLY A 366 -3.78 -28.61 -16.00
CA GLY A 366 -4.23 -29.37 -17.16
C GLY A 366 -3.15 -29.74 -18.18
N SER A 367 -1.93 -29.20 -18.05
CA SER A 367 -0.84 -29.41 -19.03
C SER A 367 0.30 -30.31 -18.52
N GLY A 368 0.13 -30.94 -17.35
CA GLY A 368 1.19 -31.72 -16.68
C GLY A 368 2.29 -30.86 -16.04
N SER A 369 2.50 -29.63 -16.51
CA SER A 369 3.45 -28.68 -15.91
C SER A 369 2.90 -28.09 -14.59
N GLY A 370 3.25 -28.73 -13.47
CA GLY A 370 3.09 -28.15 -12.14
C GLY A 370 4.02 -26.95 -11.89
N ALA A 371 4.27 -26.65 -10.61
CA ALA A 371 5.31 -25.71 -10.20
C ALA A 371 6.25 -26.39 -9.21
N ILE A 372 7.55 -26.20 -9.39
CA ILE A 372 8.58 -26.58 -8.44
C ILE A 372 8.73 -25.42 -7.46
N ARG A 373 8.60 -25.72 -6.17
CA ARG A 373 8.65 -24.71 -5.11
C ARG A 373 9.85 -24.95 -4.23
N TYR A 374 10.68 -23.93 -4.11
CA TYR A 374 11.76 -23.85 -3.15
C TYR A 374 11.22 -23.11 -1.95
N LEU A 375 11.29 -23.74 -0.78
CA LEU A 375 10.83 -23.17 0.48
C LEU A 375 12.03 -23.09 1.42
N MET A 376 12.20 -21.92 2.03
CA MET A 376 13.16 -21.68 3.09
C MET A 376 12.38 -21.10 4.27
N ALA A 377 12.57 -21.67 5.46
CA ALA A 377 11.92 -21.26 6.68
C ALA A 377 12.97 -20.98 7.75
N ASP A 378 12.82 -19.87 8.47
CA ASP A 378 13.50 -19.59 9.73
C ASP A 378 12.44 -19.49 10.84
N ALA A 379 12.71 -20.09 11.99
CA ALA A 379 11.86 -20.09 13.18
C ALA A 379 12.59 -19.42 14.35
N SER A 380 13.12 -18.21 14.14
CA SER A 380 13.78 -17.43 15.18
C SER A 380 12.77 -16.73 16.11
N THR A 381 13.02 -16.79 17.42
CA THR A 381 12.13 -16.13 18.41
C THR A 381 12.44 -14.65 18.47
N GLN A 382 11.50 -13.81 18.03
CA GLN A 382 11.70 -12.37 17.89
C GLN A 382 10.87 -11.61 18.94
N HIS A 383 11.54 -11.06 19.95
CA HIS A 383 10.92 -10.30 21.05
C HIS A 383 9.79 -11.05 21.77
N GLY A 384 9.97 -12.35 22.04
CA GLY A 384 8.96 -13.19 22.69
C GLY A 384 7.74 -13.51 21.82
N ARG A 385 7.91 -13.49 20.49
CA ARG A 385 6.97 -14.02 19.52
C ARG A 385 7.66 -15.10 18.68
N ASP A 386 6.99 -16.23 18.54
CA ASP A 386 7.44 -17.35 17.72
C ASP A 386 6.86 -17.12 16.32
N PHE A 387 7.69 -16.58 15.42
CA PHE A 387 7.31 -16.36 14.02
C PHE A 387 8.16 -17.26 13.12
N GLU A 388 7.49 -18.10 12.34
CA GLU A 388 8.12 -18.79 11.22
C GLU A 388 8.10 -17.84 10.01
N HIS A 389 9.26 -17.33 9.62
CA HIS A 389 9.42 -16.56 8.39
C HIS A 389 9.67 -17.53 7.23
N ILE A 390 8.79 -17.52 6.23
CA ILE A 390 8.86 -18.43 5.09
C ILE A 390 9.05 -17.64 3.80
N MET A 391 10.15 -17.91 3.10
CA MET A 391 10.41 -17.45 1.74
C MET A 391 10.10 -18.59 0.76
N VAL A 392 9.29 -18.30 -0.26
CA VAL A 392 8.91 -19.26 -1.31
C VAL A 392 9.27 -18.72 -2.68
N ALA A 393 10.06 -19.47 -3.44
CA ALA A 393 10.26 -19.24 -4.87
C ALA A 393 9.56 -20.35 -5.65
N SER A 394 8.88 -19.99 -6.74
CA SER A 394 8.17 -20.94 -7.59
C SER A 394 8.71 -20.84 -9.02
N VAL A 395 9.04 -21.97 -9.62
CA VAL A 395 9.41 -22.09 -11.04
C VAL A 395 8.38 -23.00 -11.71
N LYS A 396 7.89 -22.61 -12.89
CA LYS A 396 6.99 -23.48 -13.68
C LYS A 396 7.75 -24.73 -14.09
N ALA A 397 7.14 -25.90 -13.94
CA ALA A 397 7.80 -27.18 -14.25
C ALA A 397 8.20 -27.27 -15.74
N SER A 398 7.41 -26.68 -16.65
CA SER A 398 7.76 -26.59 -18.09
C SER A 398 9.06 -25.82 -18.36
N ASP A 399 9.44 -24.92 -17.47
CA ASP A 399 10.47 -23.92 -17.72
C ASP A 399 11.78 -24.26 -16.98
N VAL A 400 11.73 -25.22 -16.04
CA VAL A 400 12.87 -25.52 -15.16
C VAL A 400 14.09 -26.04 -15.93
N CYS A 401 13.89 -26.91 -16.93
CA CYS A 401 15.00 -27.42 -17.76
C CYS A 401 15.61 -26.30 -18.61
N LEU A 402 14.79 -25.42 -19.17
CA LEU A 402 15.26 -24.26 -19.93
C LEU A 402 16.07 -23.30 -19.05
N LEU A 403 15.58 -22.99 -17.85
CA LEU A 403 16.28 -22.15 -16.88
C LEU A 403 17.56 -22.80 -16.38
N PHE A 404 17.57 -24.12 -16.16
CA PHE A 404 18.77 -24.88 -15.79
C PHE A 404 19.83 -24.87 -16.90
N ARG A 405 19.44 -25.16 -18.15
CA ARG A 405 20.32 -25.05 -19.33
C ARG A 405 20.85 -23.62 -19.51
N THR A 406 20.02 -22.60 -19.27
CA THR A 406 20.43 -21.19 -19.32
C THR A 406 21.43 -20.86 -18.22
N ALA A 407 21.23 -21.36 -16.99
CA ALA A 407 22.15 -21.21 -15.88
C ALA A 407 23.51 -21.87 -16.13
N CYS A 408 23.54 -23.04 -16.79
CA CYS A 408 24.78 -23.69 -17.21
C CYS A 408 25.45 -22.91 -18.35
N SER A 409 24.70 -22.49 -19.38
CA SER A 409 25.23 -21.71 -20.51
C SER A 409 25.81 -20.36 -20.07
N LEU A 410 25.22 -19.71 -19.06
CA LEU A 410 25.78 -18.54 -18.42
C LEU A 410 27.14 -18.87 -17.79
N LEU A 411 27.25 -19.95 -17.01
CA LEU A 411 28.53 -20.38 -16.44
C LEU A 411 29.58 -20.63 -17.53
N ASP A 412 29.24 -21.40 -18.57
CA ASP A 412 30.17 -21.74 -19.66
C ASP A 412 30.70 -20.46 -20.34
N THR A 413 29.81 -19.50 -20.61
CA THR A 413 30.16 -18.18 -21.14
C THR A 413 31.14 -17.46 -20.20
N TRP A 414 30.92 -17.51 -18.89
CA TRP A 414 31.78 -16.87 -17.88
C TRP A 414 33.07 -17.65 -17.57
N HIS A 415 33.19 -18.93 -17.93
CA HIS A 415 34.46 -19.67 -17.84
C HIS A 415 35.32 -19.50 -19.09
N ALA A 416 34.73 -19.27 -20.26
CA ALA A 416 35.45 -19.03 -21.52
C ALA A 416 36.09 -17.62 -21.63
N VAL A 417 35.83 -16.73 -20.67
CA VAL A 417 36.09 -15.29 -20.74
C VAL A 417 37.04 -14.91 -19.60
N GLU A 418 38.33 -14.77 -19.87
CA GLU A 418 39.33 -14.51 -18.81
C GLU A 418 39.28 -13.09 -18.24
N ASP A 419 39.00 -12.08 -19.08
CA ASP A 419 38.78 -10.66 -18.73
C ASP A 419 37.32 -10.24 -18.96
N ASP A 420 36.84 -9.14 -18.37
CA ASP A 420 35.45 -8.63 -18.54
C ASP A 420 35.20 -7.99 -19.94
N ASP A 421 35.36 -8.82 -20.99
CA ASP A 421 35.24 -8.44 -22.39
C ASP A 421 33.81 -8.05 -22.79
N ALA A 422 33.67 -6.94 -23.53
CA ALA A 422 32.36 -6.39 -23.91
C ALA A 422 31.39 -7.37 -24.62
N PRO A 423 31.84 -8.30 -25.50
CA PRO A 423 30.96 -9.32 -26.08
C PRO A 423 30.35 -10.28 -25.05
N ALA A 424 31.07 -10.60 -23.97
CA ALA A 424 30.57 -11.48 -22.92
C ALA A 424 29.44 -10.80 -22.12
N LEU A 425 29.60 -9.51 -21.82
CA LEU A 425 28.57 -8.67 -21.19
C LEU A 425 27.32 -8.52 -22.07
N GLN A 426 27.45 -8.59 -23.39
CA GLN A 426 26.31 -8.59 -24.32
C GLN A 426 25.59 -9.95 -24.34
N ILE A 427 26.32 -11.08 -24.34
CA ILE A 427 25.72 -12.42 -24.23
C ILE A 427 25.05 -12.60 -22.87
N GLU A 428 25.64 -12.08 -21.79
CA GLU A 428 25.00 -11.99 -20.46
C GLU A 428 23.65 -11.29 -20.57
N GLU A 429 23.60 -10.09 -21.19
CA GLU A 429 22.37 -9.29 -21.31
C GLU A 429 21.28 -10.04 -22.08
N GLU A 430 21.63 -10.71 -23.19
CA GLU A 430 20.70 -11.55 -23.96
C GLU A 430 20.22 -12.81 -23.23
N LEU A 431 21.01 -13.35 -22.29
CA LEU A 431 20.64 -14.51 -21.47
C LEU A 431 19.84 -14.08 -20.23
N MET A 432 20.20 -12.96 -19.59
CA MET A 432 19.51 -12.40 -18.43
C MET A 432 18.11 -11.94 -18.80
N VAL A 433 17.89 -11.29 -19.95
CA VAL A 433 16.54 -10.95 -20.44
C VAL A 433 15.63 -12.19 -20.60
N LYS A 434 16.19 -13.36 -20.94
CA LYS A 434 15.43 -14.61 -21.01
C LYS A 434 15.03 -15.15 -19.63
N VAL A 435 15.76 -14.80 -18.56
CA VAL A 435 15.44 -15.17 -17.18
C VAL A 435 14.56 -14.12 -16.48
N GLU A 436 14.79 -12.83 -16.74
CA GLU A 436 14.02 -11.71 -16.17
C GLU A 436 12.56 -11.66 -16.62
N CYS A 437 12.21 -12.34 -17.72
CA CYS A 437 10.82 -12.56 -18.13
C CYS A 437 9.95 -13.34 -17.11
N GLN A 438 10.48 -13.77 -15.95
CA GLN A 438 9.70 -14.39 -14.86
C GLN A 438 10.04 -13.85 -13.46
N ASP A 439 9.32 -12.80 -13.06
CA ASP A 439 8.93 -12.44 -11.68
C ASP A 439 10.01 -12.28 -10.59
N ALA A 440 11.31 -12.27 -10.92
CA ALA A 440 12.38 -11.98 -9.96
C ALA A 440 12.07 -10.66 -9.19
N PRO A 441 11.95 -10.68 -7.86
CA PRO A 441 11.72 -9.47 -7.10
C PRO A 441 13.02 -8.66 -7.04
N GLU A 442 13.01 -7.46 -7.60
CA GLU A 442 13.93 -6.40 -7.19
C GLU A 442 13.71 -6.13 -5.71
N LEU A 443 14.54 -6.75 -4.87
CA LEU A 443 14.73 -6.32 -3.49
C LEU A 443 15.59 -5.05 -3.53
N ASP A 444 15.20 -4.02 -2.79
CA ASP A 444 16.01 -2.81 -2.60
C ASP A 444 17.39 -3.19 -2.04
N ALA A 445 18.39 -3.33 -2.92
CA ALA A 445 19.76 -3.66 -2.55
C ALA A 445 20.37 -2.61 -1.61
N ASP A 446 19.84 -1.38 -1.66
CA ASP A 446 20.19 -0.25 -0.81
C ASP A 446 19.73 -0.39 0.66
N HIS A 447 19.01 -1.46 1.04
CA HIS A 447 18.68 -1.78 2.44
C HIS A 447 19.36 -3.06 2.96
N LEU A 448 20.17 -3.71 2.12
CA LEU A 448 21.18 -4.68 2.54
C LEU A 448 22.58 -4.07 2.35
N GLN A 449 22.72 -2.77 2.65
CA GLN A 449 24.02 -2.27 3.06
C GLN A 449 24.37 -2.99 4.35
N ASP A 450 25.45 -3.76 4.26
CA ASP A 450 25.96 -4.56 5.35
C ASP A 450 26.37 -3.57 6.46
N ASP A 451 25.57 -3.47 7.53
CA ASP A 451 26.02 -3.04 8.86
C ASP A 451 26.95 -4.12 9.46
N GLY A 452 27.79 -4.70 8.59
CA GLY A 452 28.87 -5.59 8.94
C GLY A 452 29.71 -4.82 9.93
N PHE A 453 29.79 -5.36 11.13
CA PHE A 453 30.87 -5.01 12.04
C PHE A 453 32.16 -5.44 11.34
N ASP A 454 32.71 -4.54 10.53
CA ASP A 454 34.14 -4.47 10.30
C ASP A 454 34.73 -4.24 11.69
N VAL A 455 35.03 -5.36 12.37
CA VAL A 455 35.90 -5.42 13.54
C VAL A 455 37.35 -5.24 13.05
N VAL A 456 37.54 -4.25 12.18
CA VAL A 456 38.81 -3.58 11.96
C VAL A 456 39.05 -2.83 13.26
N VAL A 457 39.66 -3.53 14.22
CA VAL A 457 40.21 -2.89 15.41
C VAL A 457 41.40 -2.09 14.90
N ASP A 458 41.10 -0.85 14.52
CA ASP A 458 41.99 0.03 13.79
C ASP A 458 43.08 0.49 14.77
N GLU A 459 44.16 -0.31 14.84
CA GLU A 459 45.33 -0.15 15.73
C GLU A 459 45.83 1.29 15.66
N ALA A 460 46.07 1.79 14.44
CA ALA A 460 46.59 3.13 14.22
C ALA A 460 45.69 4.26 14.79
N PRO A 461 44.35 4.28 14.61
CA PRO A 461 43.48 5.18 15.37
C PRO A 461 43.52 5.00 16.89
N LEU A 462 43.54 3.78 17.41
CA LEU A 462 43.58 3.57 18.86
C LEU A 462 44.91 4.04 19.45
N GLU A 463 46.06 3.65 18.90
CA GLU A 463 47.38 4.16 19.31
C GLU A 463 47.47 5.69 19.19
N ARG A 464 46.93 6.28 18.11
CA ARG A 464 47.04 7.71 17.82
C ARG A 464 46.16 8.59 18.72
N PHE A 465 44.98 8.11 19.09
CA PHE A 465 43.98 8.90 19.83
C PHE A 465 43.82 8.49 21.28
N TRP A 466 44.30 7.31 21.68
CA TRP A 466 44.39 6.93 23.08
C TRP A 466 45.47 7.74 23.80
N SER A 467 45.12 8.24 24.97
CA SER A 467 46.07 8.87 25.89
C SER A 467 45.51 8.80 27.29
N LEU A 468 46.14 7.98 28.15
CA LEU A 468 45.78 7.89 29.57
C LEU A 468 45.81 9.28 30.25
N GLN A 469 46.74 10.15 29.86
CA GLN A 469 46.79 11.53 30.35
C GLN A 469 45.58 12.35 29.90
N ALA A 470 45.21 12.30 28.61
CA ALA A 470 44.04 13.03 28.11
C ALA A 470 42.74 12.53 28.73
N PHE A 471 42.61 11.21 28.96
CA PHE A 471 41.43 10.61 29.60
C PHE A 471 41.31 11.03 31.08
N ASN A 472 42.43 11.00 31.81
CA ASN A 472 42.49 11.47 33.20
C ASN A 472 42.18 12.98 33.31
N HIS A 473 42.74 13.82 32.42
CA HIS A 473 42.50 15.27 32.43
C HIS A 473 41.13 15.69 31.89
N GLY A 474 40.53 14.91 30.98
CA GLY A 474 39.19 15.13 30.45
C GLY A 474 38.06 14.89 31.46
N SER A 475 38.36 14.25 32.60
CA SER A 475 37.43 14.08 33.72
C SER A 475 37.25 15.37 34.52
N GLY A 476 36.62 16.37 33.89
CA GLY A 476 36.36 17.69 34.47
C GLY A 476 35.80 17.60 35.90
N GLN A 477 36.52 18.23 36.84
CA GLN A 477 36.33 18.25 38.30
C GLN A 477 35.00 17.62 38.78
N LYS A 478 34.98 16.29 38.96
CA LYS A 478 33.81 15.63 39.56
C LYS A 478 33.57 16.20 40.97
N PRO A 479 32.36 16.66 41.30
CA PRO A 479 32.07 17.24 42.61
C PRO A 479 32.32 16.20 43.70
N ALA A 480 32.92 16.65 44.81
CA ALA A 480 33.66 15.83 45.77
C ALA A 480 32.81 14.95 46.72
N GLN A 481 31.70 14.36 46.25
CA GLN A 481 30.77 13.59 47.06
C GLN A 481 30.25 12.34 46.36
N GLN A 482 31.04 11.26 46.45
CA GLN A 482 30.58 9.94 46.96
C GLN A 482 31.77 8.97 47.00
N GLN A 483 32.07 8.41 48.18
CA GLN A 483 32.99 7.28 48.34
C GLN A 483 32.30 5.98 47.89
N ALA A 484 32.00 5.89 46.59
CA ALA A 484 31.71 4.61 45.96
C ALA A 484 33.01 3.78 45.93
N SER A 485 32.90 2.47 46.14
CA SER A 485 34.05 1.57 46.32
C SER A 485 35.06 1.65 45.17
N GLU A 486 36.35 1.71 45.53
CA GLU A 486 37.49 1.83 44.60
C GLU A 486 37.55 0.69 43.56
N GLU A 487 36.90 -0.45 43.82
CA GLU A 487 36.87 -1.62 42.92
C GLU A 487 35.93 -1.50 41.70
N SER A 488 35.08 -0.47 41.61
CA SER A 488 34.06 -0.35 40.54
C SER A 488 34.50 0.53 39.34
N GLY A 489 35.72 1.07 39.36
CA GLY A 489 36.25 1.89 38.27
C GLY A 489 36.80 1.06 37.10
N PRO A 490 36.74 1.56 35.84
CA PRO A 490 37.49 0.95 34.75
C PRO A 490 39.00 1.04 35.05
N ARG A 491 39.72 -0.08 34.89
CA ARG A 491 41.17 -0.16 35.13
C ARG A 491 41.94 0.49 33.97
N LEU A 492 41.98 1.82 33.95
CA LEU A 492 42.55 2.61 32.84
C LEU A 492 44.03 2.30 32.58
N GLU A 493 44.81 2.00 33.63
CA GLU A 493 46.21 1.58 33.53
C GLU A 493 46.34 0.26 32.77
N TYR A 494 45.56 -0.77 33.16
CA TYR A 494 45.51 -2.05 32.45
C TYR A 494 45.04 -1.91 31.00
N ILE A 495 44.09 -1.01 30.71
CA ILE A 495 43.66 -0.71 29.34
C ILE A 495 44.82 -0.08 28.54
N ASN A 496 45.58 0.84 29.15
CA ASN A 496 46.76 1.45 28.52
C ASN A 496 47.85 0.41 28.24
N GLU A 497 48.20 -0.42 29.23
CA GLU A 497 49.15 -1.53 29.08
C GLU A 497 48.72 -2.53 27.99
N THR A 498 47.41 -2.76 27.84
CA THR A 498 46.87 -3.65 26.80
C THR A 498 46.97 -3.00 25.41
N ILE A 499 46.63 -1.72 25.27
CA ILE A 499 46.75 -0.97 24.00
C ILE A 499 48.21 -0.79 23.57
N GLU A 500 49.15 -0.69 24.52
CA GLU A 500 50.58 -0.58 24.25
C GLU A 500 51.29 -1.93 24.06
N SER A 501 50.59 -3.07 24.20
CA SER A 501 51.17 -4.43 24.06
C SER A 501 51.13 -4.94 22.61
N PRO A 502 52.28 -5.20 21.97
CA PRO A 502 52.32 -5.84 20.65
C PRO A 502 51.73 -7.26 20.64
N GLU A 503 51.80 -7.96 21.78
CA GLU A 503 51.23 -9.30 21.95
C GLU A 503 49.71 -9.28 21.88
N PHE A 504 49.06 -8.26 22.45
CA PHE A 504 47.61 -8.07 22.35
C PHE A 504 47.17 -7.86 20.89
N TRP A 505 47.86 -7.00 20.15
CA TRP A 505 47.57 -6.75 18.74
C TRP A 505 47.83 -7.97 17.86
N ALA A 506 48.89 -8.73 18.13
CA ALA A 506 49.17 -10.01 17.46
C ALA A 506 48.06 -11.06 17.68
N GLN A 507 47.50 -11.14 18.89
CA GLN A 507 46.35 -12.01 19.19
C GLN A 507 45.07 -11.53 18.51
N LEU A 508 44.80 -10.22 18.49
CA LEU A 508 43.68 -9.66 17.73
C LEU A 508 43.81 -9.94 16.23
N LEU A 509 45.02 -9.85 15.66
CA LEU A 509 45.29 -10.18 14.26
C LEU A 509 44.99 -11.66 13.95
N ALA A 510 45.32 -12.59 14.85
CA ALA A 510 44.98 -13.99 14.71
C ALA A 510 43.45 -14.22 14.71
N LEU A 511 42.72 -13.50 15.56
CA LEU A 511 41.25 -13.51 15.59
C LEU A 511 40.63 -12.86 14.34
N ASP A 512 41.17 -11.75 13.84
CA ASP A 512 40.78 -11.11 12.57
C ASP A 512 40.94 -12.10 11.39
N LYS A 513 42.04 -12.85 11.32
CA LYS A 513 42.22 -13.83 10.24
C LYS A 513 41.22 -15.00 10.34
N LEU A 514 40.84 -15.43 11.54
CA LEU A 514 39.77 -16.41 11.73
C LEU A 514 38.39 -15.84 11.34
N PHE A 515 38.11 -14.58 11.71
CA PHE A 515 36.86 -13.91 11.35
C PHE A 515 36.77 -13.68 9.83
N THR A 516 37.88 -13.30 9.19
CA THR A 516 38.00 -13.17 7.73
C THR A 516 37.69 -14.50 7.03
N VAL A 517 38.17 -15.65 7.53
CA VAL A 517 37.76 -16.97 6.99
C VAL A 517 36.24 -17.16 7.03
N VAL A 518 35.58 -16.75 8.12
CA VAL A 518 34.12 -16.86 8.26
C VAL A 518 33.38 -15.90 7.31
N ARG A 519 33.84 -14.65 7.19
CA ARG A 519 33.28 -13.65 6.25
C ARG A 519 33.42 -14.13 4.79
N ASP A 520 34.63 -14.48 4.37
CA ASP A 520 34.93 -14.96 3.02
C ASP A 520 34.12 -16.22 2.67
N LEU A 521 33.77 -17.04 3.66
CA LEU A 521 32.92 -18.22 3.50
C LEU A 521 31.43 -17.86 3.36
N PHE A 522 30.91 -16.88 4.12
CA PHE A 522 29.57 -16.34 3.90
C PHE A 522 29.45 -15.70 2.50
N ASP A 523 30.42 -14.87 2.12
CA ASP A 523 30.51 -14.28 0.78
C ASP A 523 30.52 -15.37 -0.30
N TRP A 524 31.26 -16.46 -0.07
CA TRP A 524 31.20 -17.61 -0.97
C TRP A 524 29.79 -18.19 -1.06
N VAL A 525 29.12 -18.57 0.04
CA VAL A 525 27.78 -19.20 -0.05
C VAL A 525 26.72 -18.24 -0.63
N GLU A 526 26.81 -16.95 -0.33
CA GLU A 526 25.85 -15.93 -0.79
C GLU A 526 26.11 -15.43 -2.21
N SER A 527 27.31 -15.63 -2.75
CA SER A 527 27.61 -15.40 -4.16
C SER A 527 26.75 -16.27 -5.08
N CYS A 528 26.76 -15.94 -6.37
CA CYS A 528 26.25 -16.82 -7.41
C CYS A 528 27.34 -17.82 -7.86
N PRO A 529 26.96 -19.05 -8.28
CA PRO A 529 27.85 -20.00 -8.93
C PRO A 529 28.64 -19.42 -10.10
N CYS A 530 28.02 -18.55 -10.91
CA CYS A 530 28.61 -18.04 -12.15
C CYS A 530 29.63 -16.89 -12.00
N HIS A 531 29.58 -16.06 -10.95
CA HIS A 531 30.45 -14.88 -10.83
C HIS A 531 31.46 -14.91 -9.68
N TYR A 532 31.43 -15.89 -8.76
CA TYR A 532 32.23 -15.86 -7.52
C TYR A 532 33.76 -15.85 -7.65
N LYS A 533 34.31 -16.36 -8.77
CA LYS A 533 35.76 -16.31 -9.01
C LYS A 533 36.21 -14.92 -9.47
N ARG A 534 35.28 -14.03 -9.82
CA ARG A 534 35.53 -12.68 -10.33
C ARG A 534 35.42 -11.64 -9.22
N GLN A 535 36.25 -10.61 -9.29
CA GLN A 535 36.06 -9.39 -8.51
C GLN A 535 35.17 -8.44 -9.33
N ALA A 536 34.11 -7.91 -8.74
CA ALA A 536 33.28 -6.93 -9.42
C ALA A 536 34.12 -5.66 -9.64
N PRO A 537 34.22 -5.11 -10.86
CA PRO A 537 34.96 -3.88 -11.09
C PRO A 537 34.44 -2.77 -10.18
N THR A 538 35.29 -2.27 -9.28
CA THR A 538 34.95 -1.23 -8.29
C THR A 538 34.34 0.00 -8.95
N ASP A 539 34.81 0.28 -10.16
CA ASP A 539 34.55 1.51 -10.91
C ASP A 539 33.27 1.41 -11.77
N ASN A 540 32.64 0.22 -11.84
CA ASN A 540 31.42 0.00 -12.62
C ASN A 540 30.25 -0.50 -11.74
N PRO A 541 29.46 0.43 -11.15
CA PRO A 541 28.34 0.07 -10.29
C PRO A 541 27.21 -0.68 -11.04
N ALA A 542 27.15 -0.62 -12.38
CA ALA A 542 26.18 -1.37 -13.15
C ALA A 542 26.47 -2.88 -13.12
N ILE A 543 27.75 -3.28 -13.25
CA ILE A 543 28.16 -4.70 -13.14
C ILE A 543 27.90 -5.21 -11.72
N LYS A 544 28.25 -4.44 -10.69
CA LYS A 544 27.95 -4.79 -9.29
C LYS A 544 26.44 -5.02 -9.07
N ARG A 545 25.58 -4.15 -9.61
CA ARG A 545 24.11 -4.34 -9.56
C ARG A 545 23.65 -5.58 -10.32
N ARG A 546 24.16 -5.85 -11.53
CA ARG A 546 23.83 -7.08 -12.30
C ARG A 546 24.15 -8.35 -11.50
N TRP A 547 25.33 -8.41 -10.87
CA TRP A 547 25.71 -9.57 -10.04
C TRP A 547 24.93 -9.66 -8.71
N GLN A 548 24.46 -8.54 -8.17
CA GLN A 548 23.50 -8.52 -7.06
C GLN A 548 22.11 -9.03 -7.48
N ALA A 549 21.66 -8.70 -8.70
CA ALA A 549 20.42 -9.16 -9.30
C ALA A 549 20.47 -10.59 -9.87
N CYS A 550 21.66 -11.21 -9.95
CA CYS A 550 21.83 -12.54 -10.55
C CYS A 550 20.86 -13.58 -9.93
N PRO A 551 20.04 -14.29 -10.74
CA PRO A 551 19.03 -15.23 -10.25
C PRO A 551 19.63 -16.43 -9.50
N LEU A 552 20.91 -16.73 -9.75
CA LEU A 552 21.68 -17.78 -9.09
C LEU A 552 22.35 -17.31 -7.77
N ARG A 553 22.21 -16.04 -7.36
CA ARG A 553 22.83 -15.51 -6.13
C ARG A 553 22.28 -16.20 -4.87
N GLY A 554 23.16 -16.83 -4.11
CA GLY A 554 22.83 -17.65 -2.95
C GLY A 554 22.26 -19.03 -3.30
N ARG A 555 22.40 -19.51 -4.55
CA ARG A 555 21.91 -20.83 -5.02
C ARG A 555 23.02 -21.89 -5.03
N ARG A 556 23.80 -21.95 -3.95
CA ARG A 556 25.00 -22.82 -3.83
C ARG A 556 24.77 -24.19 -3.19
N LEU A 557 23.51 -24.59 -3.02
CA LEU A 557 23.18 -25.85 -2.38
C LEU A 557 23.74 -27.08 -3.11
N PRO A 558 23.80 -27.12 -4.46
CA PRO A 558 24.45 -28.22 -5.17
C PRO A 558 25.94 -28.37 -4.85
N GLU A 559 26.68 -27.26 -4.81
CA GLU A 559 28.11 -27.22 -4.51
C GLU A 559 28.38 -27.61 -3.04
N ILE A 560 27.48 -27.23 -2.13
CA ILE A 560 27.48 -27.69 -0.73
C ILE A 560 27.29 -29.20 -0.63
N SER A 561 26.27 -29.77 -1.29
CA SER A 561 25.99 -31.21 -1.26
C SER A 561 27.07 -32.06 -1.93
N CYS A 562 27.81 -31.51 -2.89
CA CYS A 562 29.02 -32.13 -3.45
C CYS A 562 30.29 -31.94 -2.58
N GLY A 563 30.20 -31.34 -1.39
CA GLY A 563 31.31 -31.17 -0.46
C GLY A 563 32.26 -30.00 -0.75
N ARG A 564 32.05 -29.23 -1.83
CA ARG A 564 32.93 -28.11 -2.26
C ARG A 564 33.05 -27.01 -1.19
N PHE A 565 32.07 -26.90 -0.30
CA PHE A 565 32.13 -26.05 0.89
C PHE A 565 33.40 -26.29 1.73
N PHE A 566 33.80 -27.56 1.91
CA PHE A 566 34.98 -27.92 2.71
C PHE A 566 36.30 -27.64 1.98
N ASP A 567 36.34 -27.79 0.65
CA ASP A 567 37.49 -27.37 -0.16
C ASP A 567 37.76 -25.88 -0.02
N ILE A 568 36.68 -25.08 -0.10
CA ILE A 568 36.72 -23.62 0.03
C ILE A 568 37.15 -23.22 1.44
N LEU A 569 36.55 -23.82 2.49
CA LEU A 569 36.96 -23.60 3.88
C LEU A 569 38.46 -23.89 4.07
N ASN A 570 38.94 -25.06 3.64
CA ASN A 570 40.36 -25.42 3.79
C ASN A 570 41.28 -24.45 3.06
N ARG A 571 40.92 -24.04 1.83
CA ARG A 571 41.67 -23.05 1.05
C ARG A 571 41.71 -21.68 1.73
N LEU A 572 40.58 -21.21 2.28
CA LEU A 572 40.51 -19.94 3.02
C LEU A 572 41.34 -19.98 4.31
N CYS A 573 41.28 -21.09 5.05
CA CYS A 573 42.10 -21.29 6.24
C CYS A 573 43.60 -21.27 5.91
N LEU A 574 44.04 -21.98 4.86
CA LEU A 574 45.44 -21.99 4.44
C LEU A 574 45.93 -20.61 3.98
N ALA A 575 45.10 -19.88 3.21
CA ALA A 575 45.43 -18.53 2.77
C ALA A 575 45.55 -17.55 3.95
N ASN A 576 44.65 -17.61 4.92
CA ASN A 576 44.66 -16.71 6.08
C ASN A 576 45.71 -17.11 7.14
N ALA A 577 46.07 -18.39 7.26
CA ALA A 577 47.24 -18.82 8.04
C ALA A 577 48.55 -18.25 7.46
N ALA A 578 48.71 -18.31 6.13
CA ALA A 578 49.88 -17.75 5.45
C ALA A 578 49.94 -16.22 5.58
N ARG A 579 48.79 -15.52 5.50
CA ARG A 579 48.70 -14.07 5.77
C ARG A 579 49.08 -13.74 7.22
N LEU A 580 48.52 -14.44 8.20
CA LEU A 580 48.86 -14.25 9.62
C LEU A 580 50.37 -14.38 9.84
N PHE A 581 51.01 -15.41 9.28
CA PHE A 581 52.45 -15.60 9.38
C PHE A 581 53.28 -14.44 8.79
N LEU A 582 52.80 -13.80 7.72
CA LEU A 582 53.47 -12.68 7.04
C LEU A 582 53.17 -11.31 7.65
N GLU A 583 52.01 -11.14 8.29
CA GLU A 583 51.56 -9.88 8.89
C GLU A 583 51.98 -9.74 10.37
N LEU A 584 52.36 -10.83 11.06
CA LEU A 584 52.87 -10.78 12.43
C LEU A 584 54.22 -10.02 12.53
N PRO A 585 54.35 -8.99 13.39
CA PRO A 585 55.56 -8.16 13.46
C PRO A 585 56.85 -8.91 13.80
N ASP A 586 57.97 -8.54 13.15
CA ASP A 586 59.32 -9.07 13.44
C ASP A 586 59.91 -8.61 14.77
N SER A 587 59.26 -7.65 15.45
CA SER A 587 59.56 -7.28 16.84
C SER A 587 58.91 -8.19 17.88
N LEU A 588 57.97 -9.06 17.49
CA LEU A 588 57.22 -9.93 18.41
C LEU A 588 58.09 -11.10 18.90
N ALA A 589 58.01 -11.43 20.19
CA ALA A 589 58.72 -12.57 20.76
C ALA A 589 58.32 -13.90 20.07
N GLU A 590 59.28 -14.79 19.84
CA GLU A 590 59.05 -16.07 19.13
C GLU A 590 57.95 -16.91 19.80
N ASP A 591 57.92 -16.97 21.14
CA ASP A 591 56.88 -17.66 21.92
C ASP A 591 55.48 -17.08 21.67
N CYS A 592 55.36 -15.75 21.55
CA CYS A 592 54.08 -15.09 21.25
C CYS A 592 53.66 -15.30 19.79
N ARG A 593 54.60 -15.22 18.85
CA ARG A 593 54.36 -15.56 17.43
C ARG A 593 53.87 -17.01 17.29
N ALA A 594 54.51 -17.95 18.00
CA ALA A 594 54.10 -19.35 18.03
C ALA A 594 52.71 -19.53 18.67
N ALA A 595 52.40 -18.82 19.76
CA ALA A 595 51.08 -18.84 20.39
C ALA A 595 49.97 -18.33 19.44
N CYS A 596 50.18 -17.20 18.75
CA CYS A 596 49.19 -16.65 17.81
C CYS A 596 48.89 -17.62 16.66
N LEU A 597 49.91 -18.29 16.11
CA LEU A 597 49.75 -19.32 15.09
C LEU A 597 49.02 -20.57 15.64
N LEU A 598 49.33 -20.98 16.87
CA LEU A 598 48.69 -22.11 17.53
C LEU A 598 47.20 -21.82 17.83
N ASP A 599 46.87 -20.61 18.26
CA ASP A 599 45.49 -20.19 18.51
C ASP A 599 44.68 -20.08 17.21
N PHE A 600 45.29 -19.61 16.11
CA PHE A 600 44.69 -19.69 14.78
C PHE A 600 44.41 -21.16 14.39
N GLU A 601 45.36 -22.07 14.62
CA GLU A 601 45.18 -23.51 14.32
C GLU A 601 44.09 -24.16 15.19
N HIS A 602 43.99 -23.80 16.48
CA HIS A 602 42.89 -24.20 17.34
C HIS A 602 41.54 -23.67 16.83
N GLY A 603 41.47 -22.40 16.43
CA GLY A 603 40.29 -21.79 15.83
C GLY A 603 39.88 -22.46 14.51
N ARG A 604 40.84 -22.75 13.63
CA ARG A 604 40.65 -23.51 12.39
C ARG A 604 40.06 -24.89 12.66
N GLY A 605 40.61 -25.61 13.65
CA GLY A 605 40.10 -26.91 14.09
C GLY A 605 38.65 -26.82 14.59
N HIS A 606 38.36 -25.82 15.43
CA HIS A 606 37.01 -25.59 15.95
C HIS A 606 35.99 -25.24 14.85
N LEU A 607 36.31 -24.29 13.96
CA LEU A 607 35.47 -23.90 12.84
C LEU A 607 35.19 -25.09 11.92
N THR A 608 36.23 -25.86 11.58
CA THR A 608 36.09 -27.06 10.74
C THR A 608 35.16 -28.07 11.39
N PHE A 609 35.35 -28.38 12.68
CA PHE A 609 34.48 -29.30 13.42
C PHE A 609 33.01 -28.85 13.44
N GLN A 610 32.75 -27.59 13.79
CA GLN A 610 31.39 -27.04 13.87
C GLN A 610 30.69 -27.04 12.51
N LEU A 611 31.40 -26.64 11.47
CA LEU A 611 30.86 -26.62 10.11
C LEU A 611 30.67 -28.02 9.55
N THR A 612 31.57 -28.97 9.82
CA THR A 612 31.35 -30.39 9.46
C THR A 612 30.08 -30.92 10.14
N LEU A 613 29.89 -30.67 11.43
CA LEU A 613 28.69 -31.10 12.16
C LEU A 613 27.39 -30.51 11.57
N LYS A 614 27.39 -29.22 11.21
CA LYS A 614 26.22 -28.54 10.62
C LYS A 614 25.94 -28.97 9.19
N MET A 615 26.97 -29.17 8.37
CA MET A 615 26.83 -29.38 6.92
C MET A 615 26.82 -30.86 6.50
N ALA A 616 27.18 -31.80 7.40
CA ALA A 616 27.23 -33.23 7.10
C ALA A 616 25.90 -33.80 6.56
N CYS A 617 24.76 -33.22 6.95
CA CYS A 617 23.45 -33.65 6.43
C CYS A 617 23.31 -33.46 4.92
N PHE A 618 23.99 -32.48 4.31
CA PHE A 618 23.99 -32.26 2.85
C PHE A 618 24.82 -33.29 2.09
N LEU A 619 25.75 -33.96 2.76
CA LEU A 619 26.57 -35.02 2.17
C LEU A 619 25.85 -36.38 2.13
N GLU A 620 24.64 -36.49 2.69
CA GLU A 620 23.89 -37.75 2.80
C GLU A 620 22.46 -37.66 2.23
N PRO A 621 21.90 -38.76 1.67
CA PRO A 621 20.52 -38.76 1.18
C PRO A 621 19.50 -38.51 2.31
N PRO A 622 18.50 -37.63 2.11
CA PRO A 622 18.05 -37.11 0.81
C PRO A 622 18.69 -35.80 0.34
N LEU A 623 19.40 -35.06 1.20
CA LEU A 623 19.92 -33.73 0.84
C LEU A 623 21.11 -33.80 -0.14
N LEU A 624 21.78 -34.95 -0.21
CA LEU A 624 22.77 -35.25 -1.26
C LEU A 624 22.19 -35.08 -2.68
N LEU A 625 20.88 -35.24 -2.88
CA LEU A 625 20.22 -35.05 -4.19
C LEU A 625 20.43 -33.64 -4.77
N PHE A 626 20.64 -32.61 -3.95
CA PHE A 626 20.94 -31.28 -4.47
C PHE A 626 22.23 -31.26 -5.30
N GLY A 627 23.20 -32.14 -4.99
CA GLY A 627 24.45 -32.29 -5.74
C GLY A 627 24.29 -32.77 -7.17
N LEU A 628 23.14 -33.35 -7.55
CA LEU A 628 22.84 -33.66 -8.96
C LEU A 628 22.87 -32.40 -9.82
N ALA A 629 22.40 -31.27 -9.27
CA ALA A 629 22.38 -29.97 -9.94
C ALA A 629 23.69 -29.18 -9.78
N HIS A 630 24.81 -29.86 -9.50
CA HIS A 630 26.14 -29.29 -9.68
C HIS A 630 26.30 -28.86 -11.14
N HIS A 631 27.20 -27.92 -11.41
CA HIS A 631 27.27 -27.26 -12.72
C HIS A 631 28.69 -27.15 -13.28
N ASP A 632 29.69 -27.54 -12.50
CA ASP A 632 31.10 -27.44 -12.84
C ASP A 632 31.46 -28.47 -13.93
N PRO A 633 31.73 -28.05 -15.19
CA PRO A 633 32.04 -28.97 -16.28
C PRO A 633 33.43 -29.62 -16.13
N GLU A 634 34.29 -29.09 -15.24
CA GLU A 634 35.57 -29.69 -14.89
C GLU A 634 35.42 -30.90 -13.95
N MET A 635 34.22 -31.09 -13.36
CA MET A 635 33.96 -32.11 -12.34
C MET A 635 32.69 -32.95 -12.62
N PRO A 636 32.55 -33.57 -13.81
CA PRO A 636 31.38 -34.38 -14.17
C PRO A 636 31.20 -35.60 -13.24
N ASP A 637 32.30 -36.14 -12.72
CA ASP A 637 32.29 -37.30 -11.83
C ASP A 637 31.60 -37.03 -10.48
N LEU A 638 31.52 -35.77 -10.03
CA LEU A 638 30.79 -35.42 -8.79
C LEU A 638 29.29 -35.67 -8.91
N GLN A 639 28.68 -35.34 -10.06
CA GLN A 639 27.27 -35.64 -10.29
C GLN A 639 27.04 -37.16 -10.33
N LYS A 640 27.97 -37.91 -10.94
CA LYS A 640 27.91 -39.37 -11.06
C LYS A 640 28.04 -40.06 -9.70
N ASP A 641 28.97 -39.64 -8.84
CA ASP A 641 29.10 -40.14 -7.46
C ASP A 641 27.82 -39.88 -6.65
N VAL A 642 27.32 -38.64 -6.67
CA VAL A 642 26.06 -38.25 -6.02
C VAL A 642 24.91 -39.16 -6.48
N LEU A 643 24.79 -39.39 -7.78
CA LEU A 643 23.75 -40.22 -8.38
C LEU A 643 23.88 -41.68 -7.95
N GLN A 644 25.07 -42.28 -8.04
CA GLN A 644 25.36 -43.64 -7.60
C GLN A 644 25.08 -43.84 -6.11
N ARG A 645 25.48 -42.88 -5.25
CA ARG A 645 25.22 -42.91 -3.81
C ARG A 645 23.74 -42.80 -3.49
N CYS A 646 23.00 -41.93 -4.18
CA CYS A 646 21.54 -41.81 -4.02
C CYS A 646 20.79 -43.06 -4.52
N MET A 647 21.16 -43.63 -5.66
CA MET A 647 20.59 -44.89 -6.17
C MET A 647 20.88 -46.08 -5.25
N SER A 648 22.07 -46.15 -4.67
CA SER A 648 22.48 -47.21 -3.73
C SER A 648 21.87 -47.05 -2.32
N SER A 649 21.42 -45.85 -1.97
CA SER A 649 20.89 -45.53 -0.63
C SER A 649 19.62 -46.31 -0.28
N GLN A 650 19.49 -46.71 0.99
CA GLN A 650 18.25 -47.30 1.55
C GLN A 650 17.25 -46.23 2.04
N CYS A 651 17.54 -44.94 1.85
CA CYS A 651 16.71 -43.82 2.33
C CYS A 651 15.29 -43.86 1.74
N GLN A 652 14.28 -43.88 2.62
CA GLN A 652 12.86 -43.98 2.25
C GLN A 652 12.22 -42.63 1.86
N HIS A 653 13.02 -41.56 1.75
CA HIS A 653 12.51 -40.25 1.38
C HIS A 653 11.89 -40.26 -0.03
N PRO A 654 10.70 -39.66 -0.26
CA PRO A 654 9.98 -39.77 -1.53
C PRO A 654 10.79 -39.39 -2.77
N LEU A 655 11.68 -38.39 -2.69
CA LEU A 655 12.53 -38.00 -3.83
C LEU A 655 13.63 -39.04 -4.15
N VAL A 656 14.16 -39.74 -3.13
CA VAL A 656 15.14 -40.83 -3.33
C VAL A 656 14.45 -42.06 -3.90
N GLN A 657 13.22 -42.35 -3.47
CA GLN A 657 12.40 -43.42 -4.03
C GLN A 657 11.97 -43.09 -5.47
N LYS A 658 11.62 -41.83 -5.77
CA LYS A 658 11.31 -41.37 -7.13
C LYS A 658 12.48 -41.57 -8.09
N LEU A 659 13.72 -41.28 -7.66
CA LEU A 659 14.92 -41.54 -8.47
C LEU A 659 15.08 -43.03 -8.86
N LYS A 660 14.53 -43.94 -8.06
CA LYS A 660 14.54 -45.40 -8.30
C LYS A 660 13.32 -45.89 -9.10
N GLU A 661 12.41 -45.01 -9.50
CA GLU A 661 11.34 -45.38 -10.44
C GLU A 661 11.96 -45.73 -11.79
N GLN A 662 11.48 -46.81 -12.42
CA GLN A 662 12.13 -47.46 -13.58
C GLN A 662 12.71 -46.48 -14.61
N LYS A 663 11.94 -45.49 -15.08
CA LYS A 663 12.40 -44.53 -16.09
C LYS A 663 13.56 -43.65 -15.62
N LEU A 664 13.50 -43.16 -14.38
CA LEU A 664 14.56 -42.32 -13.81
C LEU A 664 15.80 -43.15 -13.49
N HIS A 665 15.63 -44.42 -13.12
CA HIS A 665 16.71 -45.36 -12.90
C HIS A 665 17.45 -45.69 -14.20
N GLU A 666 16.72 -46.05 -15.26
CA GLU A 666 17.28 -46.35 -16.59
C GLU A 666 18.04 -45.14 -17.16
N GLU A 667 17.47 -43.93 -17.07
CA GLU A 667 18.18 -42.70 -17.49
C GLU A 667 19.39 -42.39 -16.59
N ALA A 668 19.31 -42.65 -15.28
CA ALA A 668 20.44 -42.46 -14.37
C ALA A 668 21.62 -43.40 -14.66
N GLU A 669 21.34 -44.66 -15.03
CA GLU A 669 22.37 -45.61 -15.48
C GLU A 669 23.05 -45.13 -16.76
N LEU A 670 22.29 -44.69 -17.76
CA LEU A 670 22.84 -44.11 -19.01
C LEU A 670 23.71 -42.86 -18.74
N PHE A 671 23.30 -41.98 -17.82
CA PHE A 671 24.11 -40.82 -17.44
C PHE A 671 25.43 -41.20 -16.77
N ILE A 672 25.41 -42.22 -15.89
CA ILE A 672 26.61 -42.77 -15.27
C ILE A 672 27.54 -43.34 -16.34
N GLU A 673 27.01 -44.07 -17.32
CA GLU A 673 27.77 -44.61 -18.47
C GLU A 673 28.34 -43.52 -19.39
N GLY A 674 27.77 -42.31 -19.39
CA GLY A 674 28.33 -41.12 -20.05
C GLY A 674 27.45 -40.47 -21.11
N GLU A 675 26.16 -40.81 -21.17
CA GLU A 675 25.18 -40.14 -22.02
C GLU A 675 24.97 -38.66 -21.60
N ASP A 676 24.71 -37.76 -22.56
CA ASP A 676 24.46 -36.33 -22.24
C ASP A 676 23.13 -36.19 -21.50
N LEU A 677 23.14 -35.53 -20.34
CA LEU A 677 21.95 -35.21 -19.54
C LEU A 677 20.83 -34.55 -20.37
N LYS A 678 21.17 -33.76 -21.40
CA LYS A 678 20.19 -33.10 -22.29
C LYS A 678 19.35 -34.08 -23.14
N LEU A 679 19.80 -35.32 -23.28
CA LEU A 679 19.12 -36.41 -23.98
C LEU A 679 18.25 -37.27 -23.05
N LEU A 680 18.36 -37.03 -21.73
CA LEU A 680 17.71 -37.79 -20.66
C LEU A 680 16.62 -36.91 -20.01
N GLU A 681 15.47 -36.79 -20.68
CA GLU A 681 14.43 -35.79 -20.35
C GLU A 681 13.93 -35.87 -18.91
N ASN A 682 13.73 -37.08 -18.36
CA ASN A 682 13.20 -37.25 -17.01
C ASN A 682 14.28 -36.91 -15.96
N LEU A 683 15.51 -37.37 -16.17
CA LEU A 683 16.66 -37.12 -15.29
C LEU A 683 17.08 -35.65 -15.31
N GLU A 684 17.06 -34.99 -16.47
CA GLU A 684 17.32 -33.55 -16.58
C GLU A 684 16.26 -32.77 -15.81
N PHE A 685 14.98 -33.08 -16.00
CA PHE A 685 13.89 -32.44 -15.24
C PHE A 685 14.04 -32.64 -13.73
N PHE A 686 14.36 -33.87 -13.31
CA PHE A 686 14.61 -34.19 -11.91
C PHE A 686 15.80 -33.41 -11.35
N THR A 687 16.90 -33.35 -12.09
CA THR A 687 18.14 -32.61 -11.73
C THR A 687 17.90 -31.11 -11.66
N ALA A 688 17.31 -30.53 -12.70
CA ALA A 688 16.98 -29.10 -12.80
C ALA A 688 16.08 -28.62 -11.64
N SER A 689 15.23 -29.51 -11.10
CA SER A 689 14.36 -29.26 -9.94
C SER A 689 15.12 -28.96 -8.64
N PHE A 690 16.43 -29.22 -8.57
CA PHE A 690 17.26 -28.94 -7.40
C PHE A 690 18.11 -27.66 -7.54
N ARG A 691 18.32 -27.15 -8.76
CA ARG A 691 19.31 -26.07 -9.03
C ARG A 691 19.03 -24.78 -8.28
N PHE A 692 17.75 -24.40 -8.15
CA PHE A 692 17.37 -23.09 -7.61
C PHE A 692 17.04 -23.14 -6.11
N ALA A 693 17.58 -24.09 -5.34
CA ALA A 693 17.49 -24.04 -3.88
C ALA A 693 18.45 -22.99 -3.29
N TRP A 694 18.09 -22.36 -2.16
CA TRP A 694 18.97 -21.42 -1.44
C TRP A 694 19.96 -22.16 -0.54
N GLY A 695 21.18 -21.65 -0.43
CA GLY A 695 22.22 -22.14 0.50
C GLY A 695 22.33 -21.38 1.82
N THR A 696 21.70 -20.22 1.97
CA THR A 696 21.85 -19.30 3.13
C THR A 696 20.51 -18.78 3.64
N GLU A 697 20.28 -18.85 4.94
CA GLU A 697 19.08 -18.32 5.60
C GLU A 697 19.06 -16.78 5.74
N ARG A 698 20.18 -16.08 5.51
CA ARG A 698 20.28 -14.62 5.67
C ARG A 698 19.22 -13.82 4.89
N LYS A 699 18.71 -14.33 3.77
CA LYS A 699 17.58 -13.69 3.04
C LYS A 699 16.25 -13.73 3.83
N VAL A 700 16.04 -14.74 4.66
CA VAL A 700 14.90 -14.86 5.58
C VAL A 700 15.16 -14.07 6.87
N GLU A 701 16.39 -14.10 7.37
CA GLU A 701 16.86 -13.29 8.51
C GLU A 701 16.73 -11.78 8.25
N GLY A 702 17.07 -11.32 7.05
CA GLY A 702 16.82 -9.95 6.61
C GLY A 702 15.34 -9.56 6.67
N GLY A 703 14.43 -10.53 6.52
CA GLY A 703 13.01 -10.36 6.80
C GLY A 703 12.71 -10.11 8.28
N HIS A 704 13.40 -10.79 9.20
CA HIS A 704 13.30 -10.48 10.65
C HIS A 704 13.82 -9.07 10.95
N ALA A 705 14.96 -8.67 10.37
CA ALA A 705 15.49 -7.31 10.49
C ALA A 705 14.51 -6.27 9.93
N GLN A 706 13.95 -6.49 8.74
CA GLN A 706 12.92 -5.64 8.13
C GLN A 706 11.67 -5.54 9.01
N VAL A 707 11.14 -6.66 9.52
CA VAL A 707 9.99 -6.67 10.42
C VAL A 707 10.29 -5.90 11.71
N ASN A 708 11.47 -6.08 12.30
CA ASN A 708 11.87 -5.37 13.52
C ASN A 708 12.07 -3.86 13.26
N MET A 709 12.72 -3.46 12.16
CA MET A 709 12.83 -2.05 11.74
C MET A 709 11.44 -1.43 11.52
N TYR A 710 10.55 -2.12 10.81
CA TYR A 710 9.18 -1.64 10.59
C TYR A 710 8.42 -1.54 11.91
N ALA A 711 8.52 -2.55 12.78
CA ALA A 711 7.69 -2.71 13.98
C ALA A 711 8.23 -2.02 15.24
N SER A 712 9.49 -1.60 15.25
CA SER A 712 10.08 -0.85 16.36
C SER A 712 9.27 0.42 16.66
N GLY A 713 8.99 0.67 17.94
CA GLY A 713 8.12 1.76 18.39
C GLY A 713 6.61 1.58 18.16
N ARG A 714 6.13 0.49 17.53
CA ARG A 714 4.70 0.30 17.27
C ARG A 714 3.90 -0.19 18.49
N ARG A 715 3.31 0.74 19.21
CA ARG A 715 2.14 0.44 20.06
C ARG A 715 1.04 -0.17 19.17
N ASN A 716 0.48 -1.31 19.57
CA ASN A 716 -0.53 -2.09 18.84
C ASN A 716 -0.04 -2.84 17.56
N ARG A 717 1.22 -3.33 17.56
CA ARG A 717 1.78 -4.30 16.58
C ARG A 717 0.95 -5.59 16.47
N THR A 718 0.27 -5.81 15.34
CA THR A 718 -0.51 -7.04 15.03
C THR A 718 0.20 -7.96 14.04
N GLU A 719 -0.22 -9.23 13.94
CA GLU A 719 0.35 -10.21 13.00
C GLU A 719 0.25 -9.72 11.54
N ALA A 720 -0.89 -9.13 11.17
CA ALA A 720 -1.10 -8.49 9.88
C ALA A 720 -0.22 -7.25 9.64
N THR A 721 0.31 -6.63 10.69
CA THR A 721 1.25 -5.50 10.57
C THR A 721 2.66 -6.00 10.24
N ASP A 722 3.03 -7.16 10.79
CA ASP A 722 4.33 -7.78 10.61
C ASP A 722 4.39 -8.47 9.24
N SER A 723 3.39 -9.27 8.91
CA SER A 723 3.30 -9.95 7.60
C SER A 723 3.19 -8.97 6.43
N LEU A 724 2.44 -7.87 6.59
CA LEU A 724 2.38 -6.82 5.56
C LEU A 724 3.73 -6.13 5.35
N ALA A 725 4.56 -5.97 6.38
CA ALA A 725 5.85 -5.28 6.25
C ALA A 725 6.77 -6.00 5.25
N LEU A 726 6.81 -7.33 5.30
CA LEU A 726 7.56 -8.18 4.36
C LEU A 726 7.05 -8.08 2.92
N ARG A 727 5.73 -7.94 2.73
CA ARG A 727 5.04 -8.03 1.43
C ARG A 727 4.77 -6.69 0.77
N LEU A 728 5.12 -5.58 1.41
CA LEU A 728 4.70 -4.24 0.98
C LEU A 728 5.34 -3.81 -0.34
N SER A 729 6.57 -4.24 -0.63
CA SER A 729 7.26 -4.07 -1.91
C SER A 729 6.54 -4.82 -3.04
N GLU A 730 6.24 -6.11 -2.84
CA GLU A 730 5.48 -6.93 -3.80
C GLU A 730 4.10 -6.35 -4.09
N ILE A 731 3.38 -5.87 -3.06
CA ILE A 731 2.09 -5.18 -3.25
C ILE A 731 2.28 -3.93 -4.10
N LYS A 732 3.28 -3.07 -3.83
CA LYS A 732 3.57 -1.88 -4.66
C LYS A 732 3.86 -2.25 -6.13
N ARG A 733 4.57 -3.37 -6.38
CA ARG A 733 4.80 -3.90 -7.73
C ARG A 733 3.48 -4.28 -8.42
N ILE A 734 2.60 -5.02 -7.73
CA ILE A 734 1.26 -5.38 -8.25
C ILE A 734 0.40 -4.14 -8.53
N LEU A 735 0.45 -3.10 -7.70
CA LEU A 735 -0.25 -1.83 -7.96
C LEU A 735 0.21 -1.13 -9.23
N SER A 736 1.44 -1.40 -9.67
CA SER A 736 2.08 -0.80 -10.84
C SER A 736 1.97 -1.71 -12.08
N SER A 737 1.40 -2.91 -11.96
CA SER A 737 1.26 -3.91 -13.03
C SER A 737 -0.16 -4.00 -13.58
N SER A 738 -0.35 -4.80 -14.64
CA SER A 738 -1.66 -5.19 -15.16
C SER A 738 -2.56 -5.89 -14.12
N ASP A 739 -1.95 -6.52 -13.11
CA ASP A 739 -2.62 -7.48 -12.22
C ASP A 739 -3.34 -6.80 -11.06
N VAL A 740 -3.22 -5.47 -10.96
CA VAL A 740 -3.95 -4.62 -9.99
C VAL A 740 -5.45 -4.94 -9.99
N THR A 741 -6.05 -5.30 -11.13
CA THR A 741 -7.46 -5.68 -11.23
C THR A 741 -7.77 -7.00 -10.52
N ALA A 742 -6.94 -8.03 -10.70
CA ALA A 742 -7.10 -9.32 -10.02
C ALA A 742 -6.83 -9.20 -8.51
N PHE A 743 -5.85 -8.38 -8.12
CA PHE A 743 -5.60 -8.04 -6.72
C PHE A 743 -6.77 -7.27 -6.07
N LEU A 744 -7.43 -6.38 -6.81
CA LEU A 744 -8.63 -5.67 -6.36
C LEU A 744 -9.81 -6.61 -6.05
N GLU A 745 -10.01 -7.65 -6.85
CA GLU A 745 -10.99 -8.70 -6.57
C GLU A 745 -10.67 -9.40 -5.23
N CYS A 746 -9.39 -9.74 -5.01
CA CYS A 746 -8.93 -10.32 -3.74
C CYS A 746 -9.14 -9.37 -2.54
N VAL A 747 -8.96 -8.06 -2.70
CA VAL A 747 -9.29 -7.05 -1.66
C VAL A 747 -10.78 -7.00 -1.34
N GLN A 748 -11.65 -7.12 -2.33
CA GLN A 748 -13.10 -7.19 -2.10
C GLN A 748 -13.50 -8.44 -1.32
N VAL A 749 -12.82 -9.57 -1.57
CA VAL A 749 -13.02 -10.84 -0.87
C VAL A 749 -12.48 -10.78 0.57
N ALA A 750 -11.30 -10.19 0.79
CA ALA A 750 -10.66 -10.05 2.10
C ALA A 750 -11.39 -9.11 3.08
N ARG A 751 -12.47 -8.41 2.66
CA ARG A 751 -13.20 -7.37 3.42
C ARG A 751 -13.66 -7.73 4.85
N SER A 752 -13.64 -8.99 5.26
CA SER A 752 -13.74 -9.35 6.68
C SER A 752 -12.83 -10.56 7.01
N PRO A 753 -12.30 -10.64 8.24
CA PRO A 753 -11.49 -11.77 8.71
C PRO A 753 -12.18 -13.12 8.50
N GLN A 754 -13.48 -13.20 8.78
CA GLN A 754 -14.28 -14.41 8.57
C GLN A 754 -14.33 -14.85 7.08
N LYS A 755 -14.47 -13.89 6.15
CA LYS A 755 -14.46 -14.18 4.70
C LYS A 755 -13.08 -14.61 4.25
N LEU A 756 -12.03 -13.92 4.70
CA LEU A 756 -10.63 -14.26 4.42
C LEU A 756 -10.31 -15.68 4.88
N VAL A 757 -10.63 -16.04 6.13
CA VAL A 757 -10.52 -17.41 6.67
C VAL A 757 -11.25 -18.43 5.80
N SER A 758 -12.49 -18.14 5.37
CA SER A 758 -13.25 -19.05 4.50
C SER A 758 -12.59 -19.28 3.14
N GLN A 759 -12.07 -18.21 2.54
CA GLN A 759 -11.50 -18.21 1.19
C GLN A 759 -10.08 -18.79 1.15
N LEU A 760 -9.35 -18.69 2.27
CA LEU A 760 -8.13 -19.46 2.52
C LEU A 760 -8.40 -20.94 2.85
N GLY A 761 -9.67 -21.37 2.96
CA GLY A 761 -10.05 -22.75 3.30
C GLY A 761 -9.99 -23.08 4.80
N LEU A 762 -9.71 -22.08 5.64
CA LEU A 762 -9.49 -22.19 7.08
C LEU A 762 -10.79 -22.13 7.92
N ALA A 763 -11.96 -21.96 7.30
CA ALA A 763 -13.25 -21.86 8.03
C ALA A 763 -13.62 -23.09 8.88
N ARG A 764 -12.95 -24.24 8.66
CA ARG A 764 -13.15 -25.46 9.45
C ARG A 764 -12.30 -25.52 10.72
N HIS A 765 -11.34 -24.61 10.91
CA HIS A 765 -10.47 -24.57 12.08
C HIS A 765 -11.29 -24.50 13.39
N PRO A 766 -11.00 -25.32 14.43
CA PRO A 766 -11.88 -25.46 15.60
C PRO A 766 -12.21 -24.13 16.30
N SER A 767 -11.22 -23.24 16.46
CA SER A 767 -11.41 -21.95 17.13
C SER A 767 -12.44 -21.05 16.45
N CYS A 768 -12.66 -21.19 15.13
CA CYS A 768 -13.64 -20.39 14.37
C CYS A 768 -15.09 -20.56 14.87
N ARG A 769 -15.38 -21.60 15.65
CA ARG A 769 -16.68 -21.83 16.32
C ARG A 769 -16.87 -20.96 17.56
N LEU A 770 -15.80 -20.43 18.15
CA LEU A 770 -15.81 -19.59 19.35
C LEU A 770 -15.93 -18.08 19.01
N ALA A 771 -15.79 -17.73 17.74
CA ALA A 771 -15.87 -16.35 17.26
C ALA A 771 -17.30 -15.79 17.35
N LYS A 772 -17.46 -14.61 17.95
CA LYS A 772 -18.78 -14.01 18.22
C LYS A 772 -19.32 -13.16 17.08
N ASN A 773 -18.46 -12.68 16.18
CA ASN A 773 -18.83 -11.86 15.03
C ASN A 773 -17.77 -11.94 13.92
N GLY A 774 -18.08 -11.46 12.71
CA GLY A 774 -17.19 -11.57 11.54
C GLY A 774 -15.83 -10.83 11.63
N TRP A 775 -15.62 -10.02 12.67
CA TRP A 775 -14.37 -9.29 12.98
C TRP A 775 -13.68 -9.77 14.26
N ASP A 776 -14.12 -10.90 14.83
CA ASP A 776 -13.51 -11.48 16.01
C ASP A 776 -12.00 -11.75 15.81
N PRO A 777 -11.11 -11.35 16.76
CA PRO A 777 -9.67 -11.58 16.66
C PRO A 777 -9.28 -13.04 16.42
N ILE A 778 -10.13 -14.01 16.80
CA ILE A 778 -9.96 -15.43 16.49
C ILE A 778 -9.72 -15.65 14.99
N TYR A 779 -10.52 -15.03 14.12
CA TYR A 779 -10.35 -15.22 12.68
C TYR A 779 -9.02 -14.67 12.19
N ARG A 780 -8.57 -13.52 12.72
CA ARG A 780 -7.23 -12.99 12.40
C ARG A 780 -6.16 -13.98 12.87
N LYS A 781 -6.24 -14.48 14.09
CA LYS A 781 -5.26 -15.46 14.61
C LYS A 781 -5.21 -16.73 13.76
N THR A 782 -6.36 -17.28 13.35
CA THR A 782 -6.41 -18.44 12.43
C THR A 782 -5.69 -18.16 11.10
N VAL A 783 -5.70 -16.94 10.56
CA VAL A 783 -5.00 -16.62 9.30
C VAL A 783 -3.47 -16.69 9.44
N TYR A 784 -2.91 -16.36 10.61
CA TYR A 784 -1.45 -16.23 10.80
C TYR A 784 -0.81 -17.33 11.65
N HIS A 785 -1.60 -18.09 12.43
CA HIS A 785 -1.11 -19.10 13.38
C HIS A 785 -1.66 -20.51 13.14
N ALA A 786 -2.55 -20.71 12.16
CA ALA A 786 -3.01 -22.06 11.82
C ALA A 786 -2.12 -22.66 10.72
N ASP A 787 -1.57 -23.83 10.99
CA ASP A 787 -0.86 -24.64 10.01
C ASP A 787 -1.85 -25.46 9.14
N PRO A 788 -1.41 -26.05 8.02
CA PRO A 788 -2.24 -26.99 7.27
C PRO A 788 -2.58 -28.26 8.05
N LEU A 789 -1.73 -28.71 8.98
CA LEU A 789 -1.93 -29.93 9.77
C LEU A 789 -3.17 -29.85 10.67
N SER A 790 -3.43 -28.70 11.28
CA SER A 790 -4.66 -28.41 12.03
C SER A 790 -5.93 -28.27 11.16
N LEU A 791 -5.81 -28.32 9.82
CA LEU A 791 -6.95 -28.50 8.90
C LEU A 791 -7.26 -29.98 8.62
N TYR A 792 -6.27 -30.86 8.72
CA TYR A 792 -6.38 -32.27 8.32
C TYR A 792 -6.61 -33.25 9.47
N ASN A 793 -6.31 -32.89 10.73
CA ASN A 793 -6.80 -33.64 11.89
C ASN A 793 -8.32 -33.45 12.07
N ARG A 794 -9.07 -34.23 11.29
CA ARG A 794 -10.54 -34.39 11.40
C ARG A 794 -10.95 -35.66 12.11
N ASP A 795 -10.03 -36.58 12.33
CA ASP A 795 -10.20 -37.67 13.27
C ASP A 795 -9.89 -37.12 14.67
N PRO A 796 -10.84 -37.19 15.63
CA PRO A 796 -10.51 -36.97 17.03
C PRO A 796 -9.62 -38.12 17.53
N PRO A 797 -8.78 -37.89 18.57
CA PRO A 797 -8.14 -38.98 19.30
C PRO A 797 -9.18 -39.87 20.02
#